data_AF-A0A8C5H8S4-F1
#
_entry.id   AF-A0A8C5H8S4-F1
#
_cell.length_a   1.000
_cell.length_b   1.000
_cell.length_c   1.000
_cell.angle_alpha   90.00
_cell.angle_beta   90.00
_cell.angle_gamma   90.00
#
_symmetry.space_group_name_H-M   'P 1'
#
loop_
_entity.id
_entity.type
_entity.pdbx_description
1 polymer ?
#
loop_
_entity_poly.entity_id
_entity_poly.type
_entity_poly.pdbx_seq_one_letter_code
_entity_poly.pdbx_strand_id
1 'polypeptide(L)'
;MNPMQVVTVLVIISLPDLTKSFQPDYNILSDGVSFTHLMITETAILRKTAEVCRDIAADEGRDFTLNIDGSLTVSKVQRACSGTPSSTVPVSAVSFQNALSTIHDSNTRVDTKIKSALTAENHFDNEEFVAGRNIITEGVFAVKFNVLRGNFEVGRKTLGRICHTLQDFYSHSDWVELNNNKPYSALIIPSQPLTNLAGQDVPTCSSCTEDVCRDNILPNILERKLLTSGYFELFSKVKPAGKCSHGGAFDRTSREDPEGGINKDSVGSFHGYLHVNAATVAIDATIELLEDIRTAVGDKTFLQFMGVSQSSALSFVIDTTGSMADDIAAVKETSFSIIDSRRGTAEEPSVYILVPFHDPEFGPVIRTTDPDTFKAHINELTAKGGSGGLPEYSMSGLQLALTAAPPSSDIFLFTDAPAEDAHLKNTVLALIESTKSRVTFMLTDVVRGRDSQSSSDRFASSEGTLIYRDLARASGGQTIEVSKLNLIEGTAVIEDLSANAVVTVFQVTEDPGKPENFTFIVDAATSNIKIFITGISSLTFQLTSPSGVSQNSSEPSGPLASITTVGNLRRILVNGTNETGTWELSVSSSSAYSVKVTGQSSVNFLYNIVEKREGAHAGIDVQEGRPSSGGNVTLLVTVTGSDTAKVTHVSLYDSSGPTQINGTVQALDNNNFLAEFTEIPAGDYVVRLIGQESNPTSRSTPTMFQRQASTRIKTSSLTVTSLVATSILEPGSNISIPFTVSSNVNGTFMLQVNNDRSFDVAFPSSVSIGGVDGGTANGTGTLTVPADVNSGTDLTVTIQAQNTAGTEINFAVVRFSVVARVADMSGPVCEVVNISGICPHSIALCASSQWELTANLTDGVNGTGIERITLREGNGTFNTVTVTEAGGVNVTMLTYNSSCCSQRVVLATVDRAGNVGRCVGQARMLSTPTPMTVTNSTLNFTTAASTTSHGTLQVADMSGPVCEVVNISGICPHSFALCASSHWELTANLTDGVNGTGIERITLREGNGTFNTDTVTDAGGVNVTMLTYNSSCCSQRVVLAAVDRAGNVGRCVGQARVLSTPTPMTVTNSTLNITTAASTMSHGTLQVADMSGPVCEVVNISGICPHSFALCASSQWELTANLTDGVNGTGIERITLREGNGTFNTVTVTEAGGVNVTMLTYNSSCCSQRVVLAAVDRAGNVGRCVGQARVLSTPTPMTVTNSTLNITTAASTTSHSRLSHGLLILGLIFLLLK
;
A
#
# COMPACT_ATOMS: atom_id res chain seq x y z
N MET A 1 -22.83 -4.23 18.57
CA MET A 1 -23.54 -5.10 17.63
C MET A 1 -24.21 -6.22 18.41
N ASN A 2 -25.47 -6.53 18.14
CA ASN A 2 -26.15 -7.69 18.73
C ASN A 2 -25.54 -8.99 18.14
N PRO A 3 -25.37 -10.10 18.89
CA PRO A 3 -24.89 -11.38 18.36
C PRO A 3 -25.57 -11.83 17.06
N MET A 4 -26.85 -11.52 16.86
CA MET A 4 -27.55 -11.73 15.57
C MET A 4 -26.94 -10.93 14.41
N GLN A 5 -26.53 -9.69 14.63
CA GLN A 5 -25.85 -8.86 13.62
C GLN A 5 -24.44 -9.36 13.35
N VAL A 6 -23.72 -9.87 14.36
CA VAL A 6 -22.38 -10.45 14.19
C VAL A 6 -22.44 -11.74 13.35
N VAL A 7 -23.40 -12.62 13.63
CA VAL A 7 -23.65 -13.83 12.84
C VAL A 7 -24.12 -13.48 11.43
N THR A 8 -24.98 -12.48 11.28
CA THR A 8 -25.43 -12.01 9.96
C THR A 8 -24.27 -11.42 9.16
N VAL A 9 -23.33 -10.69 9.76
CA VAL A 9 -22.11 -10.19 9.10
C VAL A 9 -21.20 -11.33 8.68
N LEU A 10 -20.96 -12.30 9.55
CA LEU A 10 -20.13 -13.48 9.25
C LEU A 10 -20.72 -14.32 8.10
N VAL A 11 -22.05 -14.44 8.03
CA VAL A 11 -22.77 -15.12 6.94
C VAL A 11 -22.83 -14.28 5.66
N ILE A 12 -22.86 -12.96 5.78
CA ILE A 12 -22.81 -12.02 4.65
C ILE A 12 -21.41 -12.03 4.00
N ILE A 13 -20.34 -12.10 4.78
CA ILE A 13 -18.96 -12.12 4.26
C ILE A 13 -18.62 -13.42 3.51
N SER A 14 -19.30 -14.54 3.79
CA SER A 14 -19.03 -15.85 3.19
C SER A 14 -19.76 -16.14 1.86
N LEU A 15 -20.54 -15.18 1.32
CA LEU A 15 -21.22 -15.31 0.03
C LEU A 15 -20.37 -14.70 -1.12
N PRO A 16 -20.41 -15.25 -2.35
CA PRO A 16 -19.44 -14.93 -3.41
C PRO A 16 -19.63 -13.59 -4.18
N ASP A 17 -20.68 -12.79 -3.90
CA ASP A 17 -21.03 -11.57 -4.68
C ASP A 17 -20.90 -10.23 -3.90
N LEU A 18 -19.93 -10.06 -2.99
CA LEU A 18 -19.73 -8.78 -2.25
C LEU A 18 -18.35 -8.15 -2.42
N THR A 19 -18.17 -7.38 -3.49
CA THR A 19 -17.16 -6.34 -3.48
C THR A 19 -17.84 -5.00 -3.23
N LYS A 20 -17.27 -4.20 -2.32
CA LYS A 20 -17.76 -2.88 -1.88
C LYS A 20 -16.90 -1.73 -2.45
N SER A 21 -16.07 -2.08 -3.42
CA SER A 21 -14.86 -1.40 -3.86
C SER A 21 -14.26 -2.17 -5.03
N PHE A 22 -13.24 -1.63 -5.69
CA PHE A 22 -12.45 -2.45 -6.62
C PHE A 22 -12.07 -3.77 -5.94
N GLN A 23 -12.07 -4.87 -6.69
CA GLN A 23 -11.80 -6.16 -6.08
C GLN A 23 -10.47 -6.12 -5.27
N PRO A 24 -10.45 -6.62 -4.03
CA PRO A 24 -9.39 -6.32 -3.07
C PRO A 24 -8.01 -6.89 -3.43
N ASP A 25 -7.95 -8.09 -4.04
CA ASP A 25 -6.70 -8.83 -4.28
C ASP A 25 -6.82 -9.87 -5.41
N TYR A 26 -5.86 -10.82 -5.53
CA TYR A 26 -5.85 -11.98 -6.42
C TYR A 26 -7.18 -12.72 -6.36
N ASN A 27 -8.09 -12.36 -7.25
CA ASN A 27 -9.39 -13.01 -7.32
C ASN A 27 -9.16 -14.46 -7.79
N ILE A 28 -9.20 -15.42 -6.86
CA ILE A 28 -9.09 -16.86 -7.15
C ILE A 28 -10.24 -17.32 -8.08
N LEU A 29 -11.27 -16.48 -8.26
CA LEU A 29 -12.42 -16.64 -9.14
C LEU A 29 -12.47 -15.60 -10.28
N SER A 30 -11.36 -14.92 -10.62
CA SER A 30 -11.39 -13.74 -11.51
C SER A 30 -12.11 -14.02 -12.84
N ASP A 31 -12.94 -13.06 -13.26
CA ASP A 31 -13.50 -12.99 -14.61
C ASP A 31 -12.42 -12.70 -15.69
N GLY A 32 -11.20 -12.36 -15.28
CA GLY A 32 -10.07 -11.99 -16.12
C GLY A 32 -10.18 -10.58 -16.74
N VAL A 33 -11.16 -9.77 -16.31
CA VAL A 33 -11.51 -8.48 -16.92
C VAL A 33 -11.49 -7.33 -15.91
N SER A 34 -11.90 -7.57 -14.67
CA SER A 34 -11.99 -6.54 -13.63
C SER A 34 -10.61 -6.18 -13.03
N PHE A 35 -10.32 -4.88 -12.92
CA PHE A 35 -9.16 -4.34 -12.22
C PHE A 35 -9.36 -4.41 -10.70
N THR A 36 -8.33 -4.88 -10.01
CA THR A 36 -8.27 -4.92 -8.54
C THR A 36 -7.53 -3.71 -7.98
N HIS A 37 -7.71 -3.41 -6.69
CA HIS A 37 -6.86 -2.44 -5.98
C HIS A 37 -5.37 -2.76 -6.12
N LEU A 38 -5.03 -4.05 -6.07
CA LEU A 38 -3.67 -4.54 -6.30
C LEU A 38 -3.16 -4.12 -7.68
N MET A 39 -3.90 -4.40 -8.76
CA MET A 39 -3.49 -4.07 -10.13
C MET A 39 -3.35 -2.56 -10.36
N ILE A 40 -4.29 -1.77 -9.83
CA ILE A 40 -4.26 -0.30 -9.94
C ILE A 40 -3.02 0.26 -9.24
N THR A 41 -2.77 -0.20 -8.01
CA THR A 41 -1.63 0.23 -7.18
C THR A 41 -0.29 -0.19 -7.78
N GLU A 42 -0.15 -1.45 -8.19
CA GLU A 42 1.05 -1.97 -8.83
C GLU A 42 1.38 -1.21 -10.12
N THR A 43 0.38 -1.02 -10.99
CA THR A 43 0.57 -0.30 -12.25
C THR A 43 1.06 1.13 -12.00
N ALA A 44 0.47 1.85 -11.05
CA ALA A 44 0.87 3.21 -10.71
C ALA A 44 2.30 3.26 -10.14
N ILE A 45 2.64 2.38 -9.21
CA ILE A 45 3.98 2.31 -8.58
C ILE A 45 5.05 1.97 -9.61
N LEU A 46 4.83 0.95 -10.45
CA LEU A 46 5.81 0.55 -11.46
C LEU A 46 6.05 1.65 -12.49
N ARG A 47 4.98 2.31 -12.98
CA ARG A 47 5.10 3.42 -13.93
C ARG A 47 5.84 4.60 -13.31
N LYS A 48 5.42 5.08 -12.14
CA LYS A 48 6.05 6.24 -11.51
C LYS A 48 7.51 5.95 -11.15
N THR A 49 7.81 4.77 -10.63
CA THR A 49 9.19 4.38 -10.31
C THR A 49 10.06 4.32 -11.57
N ALA A 50 9.57 3.76 -12.67
CA ALA A 50 10.28 3.76 -13.94
C ALA A 50 10.51 5.17 -14.49
N GLU A 51 9.53 6.07 -14.35
CA GLU A 51 9.68 7.50 -14.70
C GLU A 51 10.79 8.15 -13.88
N VAL A 52 10.80 7.96 -12.55
CA VAL A 52 11.85 8.51 -11.68
C VAL A 52 13.22 8.00 -12.11
N CYS A 53 13.35 6.70 -12.39
CA CYS A 53 14.61 6.11 -12.85
C CYS A 53 15.06 6.64 -14.21
N ARG A 54 14.13 6.90 -15.13
CA ARG A 54 14.42 7.56 -16.42
C ARG A 54 14.94 8.97 -16.21
N ASP A 55 14.29 9.74 -15.33
CA ASP A 55 14.65 11.13 -15.07
C ASP A 55 16.04 11.20 -14.42
N ILE A 56 16.35 10.36 -13.43
CA ILE A 56 17.70 10.23 -12.86
C ILE A 56 18.72 9.82 -13.93
N ALA A 57 18.38 8.85 -14.79
CA ALA A 57 19.28 8.44 -15.86
C ALA A 57 19.59 9.59 -16.82
N ALA A 58 18.59 10.41 -17.17
CA ALA A 58 18.78 11.59 -18.00
C ALA A 58 19.67 12.64 -17.32
N ASP A 59 19.48 12.91 -16.03
CA ASP A 59 20.31 13.83 -15.24
C ASP A 59 21.78 13.37 -15.15
N GLU A 60 22.00 12.05 -15.10
CA GLU A 60 23.32 11.41 -15.10
C GLU A 60 23.92 11.21 -16.50
N GLY A 61 23.20 11.60 -17.57
CA GLY A 61 23.63 11.39 -18.96
C GLY A 61 23.69 9.92 -19.38
N ARG A 62 22.93 9.04 -18.72
CA ARG A 62 22.81 7.60 -19.02
C ARG A 62 21.59 7.33 -19.90
N ASP A 63 21.74 6.38 -20.83
CA ASP A 63 20.62 5.90 -21.64
C ASP A 63 19.60 5.13 -20.79
N PHE A 64 18.31 5.35 -21.06
CA PHE A 64 17.20 4.62 -20.47
C PHE A 64 16.33 4.02 -21.57
N THR A 65 16.31 2.68 -21.66
CA THR A 65 15.70 1.96 -22.78
C THR A 65 14.41 1.22 -22.41
N LEU A 66 13.98 1.27 -21.14
CA LEU A 66 12.77 0.59 -20.70
C LEU A 66 11.54 1.37 -21.21
N ASN A 67 10.69 0.72 -21.99
CA ASN A 67 9.40 1.28 -22.38
C ASN A 67 8.48 1.29 -21.16
N ILE A 68 7.96 2.47 -20.81
CA ILE A 68 7.02 2.65 -19.69
C ILE A 68 5.60 2.43 -20.23
N ASP A 69 5.17 1.18 -20.25
CA ASP A 69 3.85 0.75 -20.74
C ASP A 69 3.16 -0.23 -19.76
N GLY A 70 2.14 -0.95 -20.20
CA GLY A 70 1.43 -1.94 -19.37
C GLY A 70 2.19 -3.25 -19.13
N SER A 71 3.39 -3.43 -19.70
CA SER A 71 4.17 -4.67 -19.60
C SER A 71 5.25 -4.64 -18.50
N LEU A 72 5.26 -3.57 -17.69
CA LEU A 72 6.22 -3.39 -16.60
C LEU A 72 6.08 -4.50 -15.56
N THR A 73 7.22 -4.91 -14.99
CA THR A 73 7.31 -5.82 -13.85
C THR A 73 8.33 -5.26 -12.87
N VAL A 74 8.27 -5.68 -11.61
CA VAL A 74 9.26 -5.33 -10.58
C VAL A 74 10.69 -5.61 -11.07
N SER A 75 10.91 -6.77 -11.71
CA SER A 75 12.21 -7.18 -12.25
C SER A 75 12.71 -6.23 -13.35
N LYS A 76 11.85 -5.85 -14.31
CA LYS A 76 12.22 -4.94 -15.41
C LYS A 76 12.57 -3.55 -14.91
N VAL A 77 11.75 -3.01 -14.00
CA VAL A 77 11.96 -1.68 -13.43
C VAL A 77 13.23 -1.65 -12.59
N GLN A 78 13.42 -2.60 -11.68
CA GLN A 78 14.63 -2.70 -10.85
C GLN A 78 15.91 -2.75 -11.71
N ARG A 79 15.90 -3.53 -12.78
CA ARG A 79 17.04 -3.63 -13.72
C ARG A 79 17.31 -2.31 -14.42
N ALA A 80 16.27 -1.63 -14.91
CA ALA A 80 16.42 -0.32 -15.57
C ALA A 80 16.92 0.77 -14.62
N CYS A 81 16.48 0.74 -13.35
CA CYS A 81 16.90 1.68 -12.32
C CYS A 81 18.36 1.51 -11.87
N SER A 82 18.93 0.30 -12.03
CA SER A 82 20.31 0.02 -11.59
C SER A 82 21.39 0.56 -12.53
N GLY A 83 20.99 1.14 -13.67
CA GLY A 83 21.87 1.95 -14.51
C GLY A 83 22.93 1.19 -15.31
N THR A 84 22.84 -0.14 -15.39
CA THR A 84 23.78 -0.99 -16.12
C THR A 84 23.11 -1.73 -17.28
N PRO A 85 22.93 -1.11 -18.46
CA PRO A 85 22.42 -1.78 -19.66
C PRO A 85 23.27 -2.99 -20.11
N SER A 86 24.51 -3.10 -19.61
CA SER A 86 25.54 -4.04 -20.06
C SER A 86 26.23 -4.84 -18.93
N SER A 87 25.82 -4.73 -17.66
CA SER A 87 26.52 -5.48 -16.60
C SER A 87 26.02 -6.92 -16.48
N THR A 88 26.95 -7.87 -16.51
CA THR A 88 26.73 -9.26 -16.06
C THR A 88 26.46 -9.37 -14.55
N VAL A 89 26.47 -8.26 -13.81
CA VAL A 89 26.27 -8.21 -12.35
C VAL A 89 24.77 -8.43 -12.04
N PRO A 90 24.42 -9.45 -11.25
CA PRO A 90 23.04 -9.69 -10.86
C PRO A 90 22.50 -8.57 -9.94
N VAL A 91 21.20 -8.25 -10.08
CA VAL A 91 20.53 -7.21 -9.28
C VAL A 91 19.37 -7.84 -8.52
N SER A 92 19.29 -7.58 -7.22
CA SER A 92 18.18 -8.04 -6.39
C SER A 92 16.93 -7.17 -6.56
N ALA A 93 15.79 -7.80 -6.78
CA ALA A 93 14.47 -7.16 -6.77
C ALA A 93 13.69 -7.36 -5.45
N VAL A 94 14.31 -8.02 -4.46
CA VAL A 94 13.66 -8.44 -3.21
C VAL A 94 13.13 -7.25 -2.40
N SER A 95 13.92 -6.19 -2.25
CA SER A 95 13.52 -5.02 -1.45
C SER A 95 12.36 -4.25 -2.08
N PHE A 96 12.38 -4.11 -3.43
CA PHE A 96 11.28 -3.49 -4.17
C PHE A 96 10.01 -4.35 -4.08
N GLN A 97 10.12 -5.66 -4.25
CA GLN A 97 8.97 -6.57 -4.12
C GLN A 97 8.38 -6.53 -2.70
N ASN A 98 9.21 -6.57 -1.64
CA ASN A 98 8.74 -6.44 -0.26
C ASN A 98 8.01 -5.11 -0.03
N ALA A 99 8.55 -3.99 -0.54
CA ALA A 99 7.91 -2.69 -0.42
C ALA A 99 6.53 -2.65 -1.07
N LEU A 100 6.42 -3.21 -2.28
CA LEU A 100 5.17 -3.34 -3.00
C LEU A 100 4.16 -4.21 -2.25
N SER A 101 4.60 -5.37 -1.73
CA SER A 101 3.77 -6.27 -0.93
C SER A 101 3.24 -5.60 0.35
N THR A 102 4.03 -4.77 1.04
CA THR A 102 3.56 -4.00 2.20
C THR A 102 2.48 -2.99 1.83
N ILE A 103 2.60 -2.32 0.67
CA ILE A 103 1.61 -1.37 0.18
C ILE A 103 0.32 -2.11 -0.23
N HIS A 104 0.44 -3.23 -0.94
CA HIS A 104 -0.69 -4.07 -1.34
C HIS A 104 -1.48 -4.59 -0.12
N ASP A 105 -0.80 -5.25 0.81
CA ASP A 105 -1.42 -5.77 2.03
C ASP A 105 -2.15 -4.66 2.80
N SER A 106 -1.55 -3.46 2.89
CA SER A 106 -2.22 -2.36 3.59
C SER A 106 -3.35 -1.69 2.80
N ASN A 107 -3.37 -1.78 1.47
CA ASN A 107 -4.48 -1.34 0.62
C ASN A 107 -5.67 -2.30 0.78
N THR A 108 -5.46 -3.58 0.52
CA THR A 108 -6.45 -4.66 0.69
C THR A 108 -7.00 -4.74 2.12
N ARG A 109 -6.22 -4.35 3.13
CA ARG A 109 -6.64 -4.34 4.54
C ARG A 109 -7.80 -3.38 4.86
N VAL A 110 -8.12 -2.43 3.99
CA VAL A 110 -9.21 -1.47 4.22
C VAL A 110 -10.58 -2.15 4.03
N ASP A 111 -10.75 -2.92 2.94
CA ASP A 111 -11.97 -3.70 2.65
C ASP A 111 -12.22 -4.87 3.59
N THR A 112 -11.12 -5.43 4.09
CA THR A 112 -11.16 -6.73 4.74
C THR A 112 -11.38 -6.63 6.25
N LYS A 113 -11.21 -5.44 6.82
CA LYS A 113 -11.39 -5.19 8.25
C LYS A 113 -12.75 -4.57 8.52
N ILE A 114 -13.60 -5.27 9.26
CA ILE A 114 -15.01 -4.91 9.54
C ILE A 114 -15.19 -3.43 9.93
N LYS A 115 -14.31 -2.85 10.75
CA LYS A 115 -14.41 -1.42 11.10
C LYS A 115 -14.20 -0.53 9.88
N SER A 116 -13.07 -0.65 9.20
CA SER A 116 -12.74 0.17 8.03
C SER A 116 -13.68 -0.07 6.85
N ALA A 117 -14.03 -1.34 6.59
CA ALA A 117 -14.91 -1.80 5.52
C ALA A 117 -16.38 -1.36 5.64
N LEU A 118 -16.78 -0.75 6.75
CA LEU A 118 -18.12 -0.24 7.00
C LEU A 118 -18.13 1.27 7.28
N THR A 119 -16.99 1.91 7.10
CA THR A 119 -16.78 3.32 7.42
C THR A 119 -16.83 4.10 6.11
N ALA A 120 -17.90 4.85 5.90
CA ALA A 120 -18.23 5.48 4.63
C ALA A 120 -17.10 6.39 4.10
N GLU A 121 -16.40 7.09 4.99
CA GLU A 121 -15.30 7.98 4.62
C GLU A 121 -14.09 7.26 3.99
N ASN A 122 -13.86 5.96 4.29
CA ASN A 122 -12.77 5.22 3.64
C ASN A 122 -13.06 4.88 2.17
N HIS A 123 -14.33 4.88 1.79
CA HIS A 123 -14.83 4.42 0.49
C HIS A 123 -15.54 5.53 -0.29
N PHE A 124 -15.60 6.76 0.24
CA PHE A 124 -16.40 7.87 -0.32
C PHE A 124 -17.90 7.58 -0.45
N ASP A 125 -18.42 6.63 0.31
CA ASP A 125 -19.86 6.37 0.38
C ASP A 125 -20.59 7.52 1.10
N ASN A 126 -21.92 7.54 0.95
CA ASN A 126 -22.81 8.45 1.68
C ASN A 126 -22.51 9.96 1.47
N GLU A 127 -21.86 10.32 0.37
CA GLU A 127 -21.35 11.67 0.07
C GLU A 127 -20.32 12.20 1.08
N GLU A 128 -19.59 11.33 1.78
CA GLU A 128 -18.54 11.68 2.75
C GLU A 128 -17.23 12.18 2.09
N PHE A 129 -17.36 13.09 1.11
CA PHE A 129 -16.23 13.63 0.33
C PHE A 129 -15.21 14.39 1.17
N VAL A 130 -15.67 15.15 2.16
CA VAL A 130 -14.77 15.93 3.02
C VAL A 130 -13.98 15.01 3.94
N ALA A 131 -14.63 14.03 4.57
CA ALA A 131 -13.99 13.08 5.46
C ALA A 131 -13.01 12.18 4.69
N GLY A 132 -13.41 11.64 3.53
CA GLY A 132 -12.52 10.87 2.66
C GLY A 132 -11.31 11.67 2.17
N ARG A 133 -11.50 12.94 1.78
CA ARG A 133 -10.37 13.83 1.46
C ARG A 133 -9.44 14.04 2.66
N ASN A 134 -9.97 14.20 3.86
CA ASN A 134 -9.14 14.39 5.05
C ASN A 134 -8.26 13.17 5.33
N ILE A 135 -8.79 11.95 5.16
CA ILE A 135 -8.01 10.70 5.26
C ILE A 135 -6.83 10.72 4.29
N ILE A 136 -7.08 11.07 3.02
CA ILE A 136 -6.04 11.12 1.99
C ILE A 136 -5.00 12.19 2.35
N THR A 137 -5.43 13.42 2.62
CA THR A 137 -4.52 14.56 2.83
C THR A 137 -3.67 14.43 4.11
N GLU A 138 -4.26 13.98 5.23
CA GLU A 138 -3.53 13.68 6.46
C GLU A 138 -2.55 12.51 6.26
N GLY A 139 -2.97 11.49 5.51
CA GLY A 139 -2.11 10.36 5.18
C GLY A 139 -0.97 10.73 4.22
N VAL A 140 -1.18 11.58 3.22
CA VAL A 140 -0.12 12.13 2.35
C VAL A 140 0.93 12.85 3.18
N PHE A 141 0.48 13.72 4.09
CA PHE A 141 1.38 14.40 5.02
C PHE A 141 2.19 13.39 5.85
N ALA A 142 1.52 12.41 6.45
CA ALA A 142 2.17 11.38 7.24
C ALA A 142 3.18 10.54 6.41
N VAL A 143 2.86 10.21 5.16
CA VAL A 143 3.79 9.49 4.25
C VAL A 143 5.04 10.33 4.03
N LYS A 144 4.90 11.59 3.58
CA LYS A 144 6.03 12.49 3.32
C LYS A 144 6.92 12.64 4.55
N PHE A 145 6.29 12.89 5.71
CA PHE A 145 6.98 13.04 6.99
C PHE A 145 7.79 11.79 7.37
N ASN A 146 7.17 10.61 7.29
CA ASN A 146 7.84 9.33 7.58
C ASN A 146 9.00 9.07 6.61
N VAL A 147 8.80 9.33 5.32
CA VAL A 147 9.81 9.11 4.28
C VAL A 147 11.04 10.01 4.48
N LEU A 148 10.84 11.28 4.82
CA LEU A 148 11.94 12.21 5.14
C LEU A 148 12.76 11.80 6.38
N ARG A 149 12.18 11.00 7.28
CA ARG A 149 12.86 10.43 8.46
C ARG A 149 13.38 9.01 8.23
N GLY A 150 13.13 8.44 7.05
CA GLY A 150 13.50 7.07 6.72
C GLY A 150 12.56 6.00 7.29
N ASN A 151 11.42 6.37 7.88
CA ASN A 151 10.44 5.46 8.48
C ASN A 151 9.57 4.79 7.40
N PHE A 152 10.22 4.11 6.45
CA PHE A 152 9.58 3.64 5.22
C PHE A 152 8.49 2.61 5.45
N GLU A 153 8.61 1.73 6.45
CA GLU A 153 7.62 0.68 6.72
C GLU A 153 6.25 1.27 7.11
N VAL A 154 6.23 2.25 8.02
CA VAL A 154 5.00 2.98 8.39
C VAL A 154 4.50 3.80 7.20
N GLY A 155 5.40 4.48 6.49
CA GLY A 155 5.06 5.23 5.27
C GLY A 155 4.37 4.37 4.21
N ARG A 156 4.85 3.13 3.97
CA ARG A 156 4.29 2.21 2.97
C ARG A 156 2.90 1.73 3.36
N LYS A 157 2.69 1.41 4.65
CA LYS A 157 1.37 1.05 5.18
C LYS A 157 0.38 2.20 5.04
N THR A 158 0.78 3.42 5.41
CA THR A 158 -0.07 4.61 5.24
C THR A 158 -0.37 4.87 3.76
N LEU A 159 0.62 4.74 2.87
CA LEU A 159 0.43 4.85 1.42
C LEU A 159 -0.61 3.85 0.90
N GLY A 160 -0.53 2.58 1.30
CA GLY A 160 -1.52 1.56 0.89
C GLY A 160 -2.95 1.94 1.29
N ARG A 161 -3.15 2.43 2.52
CA ARG A 161 -4.47 2.86 3.01
C ARG A 161 -5.04 4.04 2.24
N ILE A 162 -4.24 5.08 1.99
CA ILE A 162 -4.74 6.26 1.25
C ILE A 162 -4.91 5.98 -0.24
N CYS A 163 -4.11 5.08 -0.83
CA CYS A 163 -4.32 4.62 -2.20
C CYS A 163 -5.69 3.96 -2.34
N HIS A 164 -6.05 3.09 -1.40
CA HIS A 164 -7.38 2.46 -1.36
C HIS A 164 -8.49 3.51 -1.41
N THR A 165 -8.52 4.43 -0.44
CA THR A 165 -9.54 5.49 -0.35
C THR A 165 -9.56 6.39 -1.59
N LEU A 166 -8.40 6.76 -2.14
CA LEU A 166 -8.32 7.54 -3.37
C LEU A 166 -8.89 6.80 -4.58
N GLN A 167 -8.68 5.48 -4.66
CA GLN A 167 -9.15 4.66 -5.78
C GLN A 167 -10.68 4.52 -5.73
N ASP A 168 -11.25 4.29 -4.54
CA ASP A 168 -12.69 4.13 -4.35
C ASP A 168 -13.53 5.35 -4.68
N PHE A 169 -12.95 6.55 -4.56
CA PHE A 169 -13.60 7.76 -5.08
C PHE A 169 -14.04 7.59 -6.53
N TYR A 170 -13.21 6.98 -7.39
CA TYR A 170 -13.51 6.83 -8.81
C TYR A 170 -14.49 5.70 -9.11
N SER A 171 -14.63 4.71 -8.22
CA SER A 171 -15.61 3.64 -8.37
C SER A 171 -16.98 4.00 -7.76
N HIS A 172 -17.03 4.80 -6.70
CA HIS A 172 -18.26 5.02 -5.92
C HIS A 172 -18.90 6.40 -6.12
N SER A 173 -18.18 7.36 -6.72
CA SER A 173 -18.75 8.65 -7.13
C SER A 173 -19.22 8.65 -8.58
N ASP A 174 -19.93 9.71 -8.98
CA ASP A 174 -20.29 9.97 -10.37
C ASP A 174 -19.19 10.64 -11.20
N TRP A 175 -17.94 10.69 -10.71
CA TRP A 175 -16.84 11.44 -11.36
C TRP A 175 -16.67 11.10 -12.85
N VAL A 176 -16.76 9.81 -13.20
CA VAL A 176 -16.58 9.31 -14.56
C VAL A 176 -17.82 9.58 -15.41
N GLU A 177 -19.01 9.49 -14.80
CA GLU A 177 -20.31 9.80 -15.40
C GLU A 177 -20.43 11.29 -15.77
N LEU A 178 -19.77 12.17 -15.02
CA LEU A 178 -19.60 13.59 -15.34
C LEU A 178 -18.67 13.85 -16.54
N ASN A 179 -18.24 12.79 -17.25
CA ASN A 179 -17.28 12.80 -18.35
C ASN A 179 -15.89 13.35 -17.95
N ASN A 180 -15.52 13.23 -16.67
CA ASN A 180 -14.17 13.56 -16.26
C ASN A 180 -13.25 12.35 -16.50
N ASN A 181 -12.19 12.58 -17.27
CA ASN A 181 -11.19 11.58 -17.63
C ASN A 181 -9.80 11.90 -17.04
N LYS A 182 -9.75 12.82 -16.07
CA LYS A 182 -8.53 13.23 -15.36
C LYS A 182 -8.72 13.06 -13.85
N PRO A 183 -7.63 12.90 -13.09
CA PRO A 183 -7.70 12.88 -11.63
C PRO A 183 -8.32 14.14 -11.05
N TYR A 184 -8.99 14.00 -9.92
CA TYR A 184 -9.47 15.14 -9.12
C TYR A 184 -8.42 15.56 -8.11
N SER A 185 -7.49 16.43 -8.51
CA SER A 185 -6.35 16.88 -7.69
C SER A 185 -6.74 17.45 -6.31
N ALA A 186 -7.96 17.94 -6.13
CA ALA A 186 -8.47 18.45 -4.86
C ALA A 186 -8.60 17.37 -3.76
N LEU A 187 -8.54 16.09 -4.13
CA LEU A 187 -8.47 14.98 -3.16
C LEU A 187 -7.10 14.84 -2.51
N ILE A 188 -6.04 15.28 -3.21
CA ILE A 188 -4.64 15.15 -2.80
C ILE A 188 -4.10 16.48 -2.25
N ILE A 189 -4.51 17.60 -2.84
CA ILE A 189 -3.97 18.93 -2.55
C ILE A 189 -4.95 19.70 -1.63
N PRO A 190 -4.63 19.87 -0.32
CA PRO A 190 -5.56 20.46 0.65
C PRO A 190 -5.99 21.89 0.33
N SER A 191 -5.12 22.66 -0.33
CA SER A 191 -5.39 24.05 -0.70
C SER A 191 -6.41 24.20 -1.83
N GLN A 192 -6.74 23.11 -2.54
CA GLN A 192 -7.78 23.13 -3.57
C GLN A 192 -9.15 22.80 -2.94
N PRO A 193 -10.17 23.65 -3.13
CA PRO A 193 -11.49 23.38 -2.58
C PRO A 193 -12.17 22.21 -3.29
N LEU A 194 -12.94 21.43 -2.54
CA LEU A 194 -13.96 20.56 -3.15
C LEU A 194 -15.05 21.46 -3.74
N THR A 195 -15.42 21.21 -4.99
CA THR A 195 -16.32 22.07 -5.77
C THR A 195 -17.52 21.29 -6.27
N ASN A 196 -18.64 21.99 -6.44
CA ASN A 196 -19.87 21.46 -7.04
C ASN A 196 -20.42 20.20 -6.33
N LEU A 197 -20.33 20.10 -5.00
CA LEU A 197 -20.94 18.98 -4.28
C LEU A 197 -22.47 19.04 -4.35
N ALA A 198 -23.12 17.90 -4.57
CA ALA A 198 -24.57 17.80 -4.41
C ALA A 198 -24.95 18.07 -2.94
N GLY A 199 -25.98 18.89 -2.72
CA GLY A 199 -26.51 19.10 -1.37
C GLY A 199 -27.27 17.87 -0.87
N GLN A 200 -27.34 17.65 0.43
CA GLN A 200 -28.02 16.50 1.04
C GLN A 200 -29.49 16.37 0.60
N ASP A 201 -30.17 17.50 0.39
CA ASP A 201 -31.58 17.56 -0.05
C ASP A 201 -31.76 17.62 -1.58
N VAL A 202 -30.66 17.58 -2.35
CA VAL A 202 -30.71 17.60 -3.82
C VAL A 202 -30.87 16.15 -4.29
N PRO A 203 -31.98 15.77 -4.95
CA PRO A 203 -32.12 14.45 -5.56
C PRO A 203 -31.03 14.26 -6.62
N THR A 204 -30.38 13.09 -6.60
CA THR A 204 -29.28 12.77 -7.52
C THR A 204 -29.56 11.59 -8.44
N CYS A 205 -30.46 10.68 -8.06
CA CYS A 205 -30.79 9.49 -8.85
C CYS A 205 -32.30 9.28 -9.06
N SER A 206 -32.62 8.51 -10.10
CA SER A 206 -33.90 7.85 -10.34
C SER A 206 -33.74 6.33 -10.28
N SER A 207 -34.83 5.62 -10.01
CA SER A 207 -34.81 4.15 -9.86
C SER A 207 -34.42 3.44 -11.16
N CYS A 208 -33.58 2.42 -11.06
CA CYS A 208 -33.28 1.45 -12.12
C CYS A 208 -33.49 0.03 -11.60
N THR A 209 -34.17 -0.81 -12.40
CA THR A 209 -34.53 -2.19 -12.03
C THR A 209 -33.78 -3.25 -12.83
N GLU A 210 -32.86 -2.83 -13.70
CA GLU A 210 -32.00 -3.70 -14.51
C GLU A 210 -30.68 -3.96 -13.77
N ASP A 211 -30.03 -5.08 -14.09
CA ASP A 211 -28.72 -5.42 -13.52
C ASP A 211 -27.63 -4.39 -13.90
N VAL A 212 -27.85 -3.63 -14.99
CA VAL A 212 -27.03 -2.51 -15.42
C VAL A 212 -27.87 -1.24 -15.36
N CYS A 213 -27.47 -0.29 -14.52
CA CYS A 213 -28.12 1.01 -14.41
C CYS A 213 -27.49 1.98 -15.40
N ARG A 214 -28.17 2.22 -16.53
CA ARG A 214 -27.83 3.31 -17.45
C ARG A 214 -28.72 4.50 -17.17
N ASP A 215 -28.14 5.69 -17.16
CA ASP A 215 -28.85 6.96 -17.10
C ASP A 215 -29.74 7.15 -15.86
N ASN A 216 -29.41 6.47 -14.75
CA ASN A 216 -30.13 6.62 -13.48
C ASN A 216 -29.72 7.89 -12.71
N ILE A 217 -28.59 8.52 -13.03
CA ILE A 217 -28.19 9.83 -12.50
C ILE A 217 -29.03 10.90 -13.19
N LEU A 218 -29.64 11.79 -12.39
CA LEU A 218 -30.59 12.76 -12.93
C LEU A 218 -29.90 13.75 -13.89
N PRO A 219 -30.53 14.12 -15.03
CA PRO A 219 -29.92 15.01 -16.03
C PRO A 219 -29.42 16.34 -15.46
N ASN A 220 -30.14 16.92 -14.50
CA ASN A 220 -29.76 18.19 -13.88
C ASN A 220 -28.48 18.08 -13.02
N ILE A 221 -28.10 16.88 -12.56
CA ILE A 221 -26.83 16.63 -11.87
C ILE A 221 -25.70 16.65 -12.88
N LEU A 222 -25.87 15.93 -14.01
CA LEU A 222 -24.89 15.88 -15.09
C LEU A 222 -24.69 17.26 -15.75
N GLU A 223 -25.77 17.97 -16.08
CA GLU A 223 -25.74 19.30 -16.70
C GLU A 223 -25.04 20.34 -15.81
N ARG A 224 -25.29 20.29 -14.51
CA ARG A 224 -24.70 21.21 -13.53
C ARG A 224 -23.35 20.72 -13.00
N LYS A 225 -22.93 19.52 -13.39
CA LYS A 225 -21.73 18.83 -12.91
C LYS A 225 -21.65 18.76 -11.38
N LEU A 226 -22.75 18.37 -10.75
CA LEU A 226 -22.80 18.19 -9.31
C LEU A 226 -22.24 16.82 -8.94
N LEU A 227 -21.28 16.77 -8.02
CA LEU A 227 -20.63 15.54 -7.54
C LEU A 227 -21.49 14.85 -6.48
N THR A 228 -21.78 13.57 -6.68
CA THR A 228 -22.53 12.68 -5.77
C THR A 228 -21.83 11.33 -5.64
N SER A 229 -22.12 10.58 -4.57
CA SER A 229 -21.69 9.19 -4.44
C SER A 229 -22.81 8.28 -3.98
N GLY A 230 -22.55 6.97 -4.02
CA GLY A 230 -23.51 5.95 -3.59
C GLY A 230 -23.67 5.91 -2.08
N TYR A 231 -24.90 5.82 -1.60
CA TYR A 231 -25.17 5.48 -0.20
C TYR A 231 -25.07 3.97 0.01
N PHE A 232 -24.44 3.54 1.11
CA PHE A 232 -24.26 2.12 1.41
C PHE A 232 -24.61 1.81 2.86
N GLU A 233 -25.48 0.81 3.06
CA GLU A 233 -25.81 0.29 4.40
C GLU A 233 -26.08 -1.23 4.35
N LEU A 234 -25.48 -1.98 5.29
CA LEU A 234 -25.67 -3.45 5.36
C LEU A 234 -26.97 -3.88 6.04
N PHE A 235 -27.45 -3.08 7.00
CA PHE A 235 -28.56 -3.47 7.87
C PHE A 235 -29.76 -2.55 7.78
N SER A 236 -29.53 -1.33 7.33
CA SER A 236 -30.53 -0.29 7.15
C SER A 236 -30.85 -0.12 5.67
N LYS A 237 -32.10 0.17 5.35
CA LYS A 237 -32.48 0.64 4.01
C LYS A 237 -32.44 2.17 3.90
N VAL A 238 -32.14 2.86 5.00
CA VAL A 238 -32.28 4.30 5.10
C VAL A 238 -31.16 4.98 4.31
N LYS A 239 -31.56 5.77 3.33
CA LYS A 239 -30.74 6.79 2.66
C LYS A 239 -31.59 8.05 2.45
N PRO A 240 -31.00 9.24 2.23
CA PRO A 240 -31.79 10.44 1.96
C PRO A 240 -32.61 10.31 0.68
N ALA A 241 -33.78 10.92 0.67
CA ALA A 241 -34.73 10.81 -0.45
C ALA A 241 -34.12 11.33 -1.76
N GLY A 242 -34.27 10.56 -2.83
CA GLY A 242 -33.73 10.90 -4.15
C GLY A 242 -32.23 10.65 -4.33
N LYS A 243 -31.52 10.11 -3.32
CA LYS A 243 -30.08 9.84 -3.42
C LYS A 243 -29.75 8.48 -4.04
N CYS A 244 -28.66 8.45 -4.78
CA CYS A 244 -28.10 7.24 -5.35
C CYS A 244 -27.69 6.25 -4.26
N SER A 245 -27.95 4.98 -4.49
CA SER A 245 -27.31 3.92 -3.72
C SER A 245 -25.96 3.56 -4.32
N HIS A 246 -25.10 2.94 -3.52
CA HIS A 246 -23.89 2.32 -4.02
C HIS A 246 -24.25 1.16 -4.94
N GLY A 247 -25.14 0.28 -4.45
CA GLY A 247 -25.55 -0.94 -5.14
C GLY A 247 -24.76 -2.19 -4.72
N GLY A 248 -25.04 -3.31 -5.39
CA GLY A 248 -24.63 -4.65 -4.97
C GLY A 248 -25.69 -5.37 -4.11
N ALA A 249 -25.60 -6.69 -4.04
CA ALA A 249 -26.64 -7.54 -3.44
C ALA A 249 -26.90 -7.27 -1.94
N PHE A 250 -25.95 -6.61 -1.26
CA PHE A 250 -25.92 -6.43 0.20
C PHE A 250 -26.04 -4.98 0.64
N ASP A 251 -25.95 -4.03 -0.30
CA ASP A 251 -26.39 -2.68 -0.04
C ASP A 251 -27.91 -2.70 0.10
N ARG A 252 -28.40 -2.59 1.33
CA ARG A 252 -29.84 -2.58 1.58
C ARG A 252 -30.49 -1.27 1.14
N THR A 253 -29.73 -0.19 0.99
CA THR A 253 -30.27 1.08 0.48
C THR A 253 -30.64 0.97 -1.00
N SER A 254 -30.00 0.08 -1.76
CA SER A 254 -30.31 -0.19 -3.18
C SER A 254 -31.75 -0.66 -3.44
N ARG A 255 -32.44 -1.10 -2.37
CA ARG A 255 -33.83 -1.58 -2.38
C ARG A 255 -34.81 -0.52 -1.86
N GLU A 256 -34.34 0.71 -1.70
CA GLU A 256 -35.11 1.87 -1.28
C GLU A 256 -35.09 2.91 -2.41
N ASP A 257 -36.22 3.58 -2.63
CA ASP A 257 -36.35 4.58 -3.71
C ASP A 257 -35.34 5.73 -3.52
N PRO A 258 -34.54 6.09 -4.55
CA PRO A 258 -34.46 5.45 -5.87
C PRO A 258 -33.72 4.10 -5.89
N GLU A 259 -34.32 3.03 -6.41
CA GLU A 259 -33.72 1.68 -6.45
C GLU A 259 -32.52 1.58 -7.41
N GLY A 260 -31.59 0.65 -7.15
CA GLY A 260 -30.41 0.37 -7.98
C GLY A 260 -29.09 0.83 -7.36
N GLY A 261 -28.11 1.25 -8.18
CA GLY A 261 -26.81 1.71 -7.69
C GLY A 261 -25.94 2.40 -8.74
N ILE A 262 -24.81 2.98 -8.31
CA ILE A 262 -23.86 3.71 -9.18
C ILE A 262 -22.41 3.18 -9.14
N ASN A 263 -22.15 2.08 -8.43
CA ASN A 263 -20.79 1.56 -8.25
C ASN A 263 -20.17 0.97 -9.53
N LYS A 264 -18.84 1.05 -9.61
CA LYS A 264 -18.01 0.61 -10.74
C LYS A 264 -16.94 -0.40 -10.30
N ASP A 265 -17.20 -1.14 -9.23
CA ASP A 265 -16.27 -2.05 -8.53
C ASP A 265 -15.74 -3.19 -9.40
N SER A 266 -16.60 -3.69 -10.29
CA SER A 266 -16.29 -4.72 -11.27
C SER A 266 -17.04 -4.44 -12.57
N VAL A 267 -16.71 -5.15 -13.64
CA VAL A 267 -17.49 -5.06 -14.89
C VAL A 267 -18.94 -5.55 -14.75
N GLY A 268 -19.25 -6.31 -13.69
CA GLY A 268 -20.59 -6.79 -13.36
C GLY A 268 -21.40 -5.87 -12.45
N SER A 269 -20.82 -4.76 -11.98
CA SER A 269 -21.51 -3.78 -11.12
C SER A 269 -22.59 -3.01 -11.87
N PHE A 270 -23.48 -2.30 -11.15
CA PHE A 270 -24.56 -1.54 -11.78
C PHE A 270 -24.05 -0.53 -12.83
N HIS A 271 -22.93 0.13 -12.56
CA HIS A 271 -22.22 0.99 -13.51
C HIS A 271 -20.95 0.36 -14.07
N GLY A 272 -20.84 -0.97 -14.04
CA GLY A 272 -19.64 -1.73 -14.45
C GLY A 272 -19.17 -1.47 -15.90
N TYR A 273 -20.04 -0.94 -16.76
CA TYR A 273 -19.66 -0.48 -18.11
C TYR A 273 -18.64 0.70 -18.10
N LEU A 274 -18.51 1.42 -16.98
CA LEU A 274 -17.51 2.47 -16.75
C LEU A 274 -16.31 2.00 -15.92
N HIS A 275 -16.28 0.73 -15.48
CA HIS A 275 -15.24 0.19 -14.61
C HIS A 275 -13.82 0.44 -15.13
N VAL A 276 -13.56 0.18 -16.41
CA VAL A 276 -12.24 0.38 -17.02
C VAL A 276 -11.83 1.86 -17.04
N ASN A 277 -12.79 2.77 -17.25
CA ASN A 277 -12.52 4.21 -17.21
C ASN A 277 -12.22 4.65 -15.78
N ALA A 278 -13.01 4.21 -14.80
CA ALA A 278 -12.77 4.48 -13.38
C ALA A 278 -11.39 3.96 -12.93
N ALA A 279 -11.05 2.71 -13.26
CA ALA A 279 -9.75 2.13 -12.95
C ALA A 279 -8.60 2.90 -13.61
N THR A 280 -8.77 3.36 -14.86
CA THR A 280 -7.75 4.17 -15.57
C THR A 280 -7.51 5.50 -14.87
N VAL A 281 -8.58 6.23 -14.50
CA VAL A 281 -8.45 7.50 -13.78
C VAL A 281 -7.89 7.28 -12.37
N ALA A 282 -8.24 6.17 -11.71
CA ALA A 282 -7.68 5.79 -10.41
C ALA A 282 -6.17 5.50 -10.48
N ILE A 283 -5.69 4.87 -11.55
CA ILE A 283 -4.24 4.71 -11.83
C ILE A 283 -3.59 6.09 -11.94
N ASP A 284 -4.14 6.97 -12.78
CA ASP A 284 -3.59 8.31 -13.00
C ASP A 284 -3.58 9.16 -11.72
N ALA A 285 -4.61 9.04 -10.87
CA ALA A 285 -4.69 9.70 -9.59
C ALA A 285 -3.66 9.17 -8.59
N THR A 286 -3.45 7.85 -8.58
CA THR A 286 -2.41 7.21 -7.77
C THR A 286 -1.02 7.67 -8.23
N ILE A 287 -0.80 7.82 -9.54
CA ILE A 287 0.44 8.38 -10.11
C ILE A 287 0.65 9.85 -9.69
N GLU A 288 -0.42 10.67 -9.65
CA GLU A 288 -0.36 12.05 -9.17
C GLU A 288 0.01 12.13 -7.68
N LEU A 289 -0.59 11.28 -6.84
CA LEU A 289 -0.25 11.16 -5.42
C LEU A 289 1.22 10.79 -5.22
N LEU A 290 1.74 9.82 -5.99
CA LEU A 290 3.15 9.42 -5.94
C LEU A 290 4.08 10.54 -6.44
N GLU A 291 3.66 11.33 -7.42
CA GLU A 291 4.44 12.49 -7.90
C GLU A 291 4.52 13.60 -6.85
N ASP A 292 3.45 13.83 -6.09
CA ASP A 292 3.43 14.76 -4.96
C ASP A 292 4.39 14.31 -3.83
N ILE A 293 4.38 13.01 -3.49
CA ILE A 293 5.34 12.43 -2.54
C ILE A 293 6.77 12.55 -3.06
N ARG A 294 7.03 12.12 -4.31
CA ARG A 294 8.35 12.24 -4.97
C ARG A 294 8.84 13.68 -4.91
N THR A 295 7.96 14.63 -5.19
CA THR A 295 8.33 16.05 -5.22
C THR A 295 8.76 16.57 -3.87
N ALA A 296 8.06 16.19 -2.80
CA ALA A 296 8.40 16.54 -1.44
C ALA A 296 9.74 15.93 -1.00
N VAL A 297 9.93 14.63 -1.23
CA VAL A 297 11.06 13.88 -0.63
C VAL A 297 12.31 13.87 -1.50
N GLY A 298 12.18 14.08 -2.81
CA GLY A 298 13.25 13.99 -3.80
C GLY A 298 13.44 12.58 -4.35
N ASP A 299 14.07 12.49 -5.52
CA ASP A 299 14.07 11.28 -6.34
C ASP A 299 14.79 10.08 -5.68
N LYS A 300 15.98 10.31 -5.07
CA LYS A 300 16.74 9.25 -4.39
C LYS A 300 15.99 8.67 -3.20
N THR A 301 15.44 9.53 -2.34
CA THR A 301 14.67 9.12 -1.16
C THR A 301 13.35 8.45 -1.57
N PHE A 302 12.72 8.90 -2.66
CA PHE A 302 11.54 8.24 -3.23
C PHE A 302 11.85 6.81 -3.69
N LEU A 303 12.97 6.58 -4.39
CA LEU A 303 13.37 5.22 -4.79
C LEU A 303 13.66 4.32 -3.58
N GLN A 304 14.33 4.83 -2.55
CA GLN A 304 14.52 4.10 -1.29
C GLN A 304 13.19 3.74 -0.61
N PHE A 305 12.24 4.69 -0.60
CA PHE A 305 10.89 4.45 -0.10
C PHE A 305 10.18 3.35 -0.90
N MET A 306 10.33 3.32 -2.22
CA MET A 306 9.84 2.23 -3.07
C MET A 306 10.64 0.93 -2.93
N GLY A 307 11.73 0.89 -2.16
CA GLY A 307 12.57 -0.30 -2.01
C GLY A 307 13.50 -0.55 -3.21
N VAL A 308 13.57 0.39 -4.15
CA VAL A 308 14.54 0.36 -5.24
C VAL A 308 15.89 0.81 -4.70
N SER A 309 16.76 -0.16 -4.51
CA SER A 309 18.12 0.03 -4.02
C SER A 309 19.09 -0.79 -4.87
N GLN A 310 20.33 -0.31 -5.00
CA GLN A 310 21.37 -1.03 -5.75
C GLN A 310 22.01 -2.15 -4.93
N SER A 311 21.94 -2.09 -3.59
CA SER A 311 22.59 -3.01 -2.66
C SER A 311 21.83 -3.12 -1.32
N SER A 312 22.19 -4.12 -0.50
CA SER A 312 21.66 -4.33 0.85
C SER A 312 22.17 -3.30 1.87
N ALA A 313 21.51 -3.25 3.02
CA ALA A 313 21.97 -2.47 4.17
C ALA A 313 23.25 -3.08 4.77
N LEU A 314 24.13 -2.24 5.31
CA LEU A 314 25.26 -2.65 6.13
C LEU A 314 24.95 -2.33 7.60
N SER A 315 24.69 -3.36 8.42
CA SER A 315 24.21 -3.20 9.80
C SER A 315 25.14 -3.86 10.82
N PHE A 316 25.64 -3.07 11.77
CA PHE A 316 26.54 -3.50 12.82
C PHE A 316 25.94 -3.28 14.21
N VAL A 317 26.07 -4.28 15.07
CA VAL A 317 25.72 -4.24 16.49
C VAL A 317 26.99 -4.54 17.27
N ILE A 318 27.53 -3.56 17.99
CA ILE A 318 28.90 -3.62 18.51
C ILE A 318 28.91 -3.43 20.02
N ASP A 319 29.43 -4.42 20.72
CA ASP A 319 29.78 -4.32 22.13
C ASP A 319 30.93 -3.30 22.30
N THR A 320 30.73 -2.33 23.18
CA THR A 320 31.63 -1.19 23.43
C THR A 320 32.35 -1.26 24.77
N THR A 321 32.35 -2.42 25.41
CA THR A 321 33.01 -2.65 26.70
C THR A 321 34.54 -2.58 26.61
N GLY A 322 35.19 -2.47 27.77
CA GLY A 322 36.65 -2.32 27.87
C GLY A 322 37.43 -3.49 27.25
N SER A 323 36.87 -4.70 27.24
CA SER A 323 37.50 -5.89 26.66
C SER A 323 37.46 -5.90 25.13
N MET A 324 36.51 -5.18 24.51
CA MET A 324 36.30 -5.09 23.06
C MET A 324 37.27 -4.14 22.33
N ALA A 325 38.33 -3.64 22.99
CA ALA A 325 39.23 -2.65 22.39
C ALA A 325 39.87 -3.09 21.07
N ASP A 326 40.41 -4.31 21.03
CA ASP A 326 41.03 -4.87 19.81
C ASP A 326 39.96 -5.20 18.75
N ASP A 327 38.79 -5.68 19.21
CA ASP A 327 37.65 -6.03 18.37
C ASP A 327 37.09 -4.80 17.64
N ILE A 328 36.88 -3.70 18.36
CA ILE A 328 36.44 -2.41 17.79
C ILE A 328 37.44 -1.92 16.75
N ALA A 329 38.75 -2.08 16.98
CA ALA A 329 39.76 -1.67 16.00
C ALA A 329 39.63 -2.49 14.70
N ALA A 330 39.47 -3.81 14.80
CA ALA A 330 39.26 -4.69 13.65
C ALA A 330 37.95 -4.38 12.90
N VAL A 331 36.86 -4.06 13.62
CA VAL A 331 35.58 -3.69 13.01
C VAL A 331 35.66 -2.35 12.30
N LYS A 332 36.36 -1.36 12.86
CA LYS A 332 36.63 -0.07 12.18
C LYS A 332 37.37 -0.29 10.87
N GLU A 333 38.46 -1.07 10.90
CA GLU A 333 39.28 -1.37 9.72
C GLU A 333 38.46 -2.08 8.63
N THR A 334 37.72 -3.14 9.01
CA THR A 334 36.86 -3.88 8.08
C THR A 334 35.78 -2.98 7.47
N SER A 335 35.11 -2.19 8.30
CA SER A 335 34.03 -1.31 7.84
C SER A 335 34.56 -0.28 6.87
N PHE A 336 35.73 0.29 7.12
CA PHE A 336 36.36 1.26 6.22
C PHE A 336 36.75 0.60 4.89
N SER A 337 37.33 -0.61 4.93
CA SER A 337 37.63 -1.39 3.73
C SER A 337 36.40 -1.63 2.85
N ILE A 338 35.30 -2.10 3.46
CA ILE A 338 34.03 -2.35 2.76
C ILE A 338 33.48 -1.06 2.14
N ILE A 339 33.46 0.02 2.91
CA ILE A 339 32.89 1.30 2.45
C ILE A 339 33.74 1.89 1.32
N ASP A 340 35.06 1.96 1.51
CA ASP A 340 35.96 2.61 0.55
C ASP A 340 36.07 1.81 -0.75
N SER A 341 35.93 0.48 -0.71
CA SER A 341 35.93 -0.36 -1.92
C SER A 341 34.62 -0.29 -2.72
N ARG A 342 33.50 0.08 -2.09
CA ARG A 342 32.16 0.05 -2.70
C ARG A 342 31.59 1.42 -3.04
N ARG A 343 32.06 2.48 -2.38
CA ARG A 343 31.55 3.84 -2.58
C ARG A 343 31.60 4.25 -4.05
N GLY A 344 30.49 4.81 -4.54
CA GLY A 344 30.34 5.23 -5.93
C GLY A 344 30.19 4.07 -6.94
N THR A 345 30.03 2.83 -6.45
CA THR A 345 29.76 1.65 -7.28
C THR A 345 28.35 1.12 -7.03
N ALA A 346 27.90 0.18 -7.87
CA ALA A 346 26.61 -0.51 -7.67
C ALA A 346 26.54 -1.36 -6.40
N GLU A 347 27.67 -1.57 -5.70
CA GLU A 347 27.73 -2.30 -4.43
C GLU A 347 27.68 -1.38 -3.20
N GLU A 348 27.65 -0.06 -3.36
CA GLU A 348 27.58 0.89 -2.24
C GLU A 348 26.34 0.61 -1.39
N PRO A 349 26.45 0.28 -0.09
CA PRO A 349 25.31 -0.01 0.78
C PRO A 349 24.20 1.04 0.72
N SER A 350 22.95 0.59 0.64
CA SER A 350 21.80 1.50 0.51
C SER A 350 21.49 2.27 1.79
N VAL A 351 21.91 1.74 2.94
CA VAL A 351 21.86 2.39 4.24
C VAL A 351 22.88 1.74 5.18
N TYR A 352 23.49 2.53 6.05
CA TYR A 352 24.40 2.10 7.09
C TYR A 352 23.73 2.22 8.45
N ILE A 353 23.82 1.16 9.26
CA ILE A 353 23.23 1.07 10.59
C ILE A 353 24.31 0.67 11.59
N LEU A 354 24.42 1.41 12.69
CA LEU A 354 25.32 1.11 13.80
C LEU A 354 24.55 1.20 15.12
N VAL A 355 24.65 0.15 15.92
CA VAL A 355 24.08 0.09 17.26
C VAL A 355 25.18 -0.29 18.26
N PRO A 356 25.76 0.66 19.00
CA PRO A 356 26.67 0.35 20.10
C PRO A 356 25.87 -0.17 21.31
N PHE A 357 26.46 -1.04 22.13
CA PHE A 357 25.89 -1.44 23.42
C PHE A 357 26.97 -1.76 24.46
N HIS A 358 26.62 -1.66 25.75
CA HIS A 358 27.38 -2.14 26.92
C HIS A 358 26.44 -2.20 28.15
N ASP A 359 26.85 -2.77 29.28
CA ASP A 359 26.09 -2.71 30.54
C ASP A 359 26.25 -1.34 31.24
N PRO A 360 25.16 -0.62 31.60
CA PRO A 360 23.73 -0.93 31.35
C PRO A 360 23.12 -0.22 30.13
N GLU A 361 23.93 0.52 29.35
CA GLU A 361 23.45 1.40 28.28
C GLU A 361 23.60 0.79 26.88
N PHE A 362 22.54 0.89 26.07
CA PHE A 362 22.57 0.45 24.67
C PHE A 362 21.98 1.51 23.73
N GLY A 363 22.45 1.49 22.49
CA GLY A 363 22.13 2.51 21.49
C GLY A 363 22.82 3.86 21.76
N PRO A 364 22.34 4.95 21.16
CA PRO A 364 21.21 5.01 20.23
C PRO A 364 21.52 4.33 18.88
N VAL A 365 20.47 4.07 18.09
CA VAL A 365 20.64 3.65 16.69
C VAL A 365 21.16 4.81 15.86
N ILE A 366 22.28 4.59 15.19
CA ILE A 366 22.81 5.47 14.16
C ILE A 366 22.39 4.89 12.82
N ARG A 367 21.67 5.67 12.01
CA ARG A 367 21.21 5.27 10.68
C ARG A 367 21.47 6.40 9.70
N THR A 368 22.23 6.11 8.64
CA THR A 368 22.59 7.11 7.63
C THR A 368 22.75 6.47 6.27
N THR A 369 22.53 7.24 5.20
CA THR A 369 22.86 6.86 3.82
C THR A 369 24.20 7.44 3.38
N ASP A 370 24.80 8.31 4.19
CA ASP A 370 26.09 8.92 3.91
C ASP A 370 27.24 8.08 4.52
N PRO A 371 28.12 7.49 3.68
CA PRO A 371 29.27 6.73 4.15
C PRO A 371 30.22 7.55 5.02
N ASP A 372 30.40 8.86 4.80
CA ASP A 372 31.32 9.67 5.61
C ASP A 372 30.77 9.88 7.02
N THR A 373 29.48 10.19 7.13
CA THR A 373 28.77 10.26 8.41
C THR A 373 28.88 8.93 9.16
N PHE A 374 28.71 7.80 8.48
CA PHE A 374 28.88 6.49 9.11
C PHE A 374 30.31 6.24 9.60
N LYS A 375 31.31 6.54 8.76
CA LYS A 375 32.74 6.41 9.12
C LYS A 375 33.11 7.29 10.31
N ALA A 376 32.55 8.49 10.42
CA ALA A 376 32.75 9.36 11.57
C ALA A 376 32.23 8.69 12.85
N HIS A 377 30.98 8.23 12.84
CA HIS A 377 30.36 7.59 14.01
C HIS A 377 31.03 6.28 14.43
N ILE A 378 31.36 5.40 13.50
CA ILE A 378 32.05 4.15 13.87
C ILE A 378 33.45 4.45 14.40
N ASN A 379 34.12 5.50 13.93
CA ASN A 379 35.45 5.90 14.43
C ASN A 379 35.39 6.49 15.85
N GLU A 380 34.27 7.09 16.25
CA GLU A 380 34.01 7.61 17.61
C GLU A 380 33.85 6.50 18.66
N LEU A 381 33.60 5.26 18.24
CA LEU A 381 33.49 4.13 19.16
C LEU A 381 34.79 3.97 19.97
N THR A 382 34.64 3.89 21.28
CA THR A 382 35.73 3.69 22.23
C THR A 382 35.33 2.59 23.19
N ALA A 383 36.27 1.68 23.48
CA ALA A 383 36.11 0.68 24.52
C ALA A 383 36.08 1.39 25.88
N LYS A 384 34.95 1.30 26.59
CA LYS A 384 34.77 1.91 27.92
C LYS A 384 34.48 0.84 28.97
N GLY A 385 35.03 1.02 30.17
CA GLY A 385 34.98 0.02 31.23
C GLY A 385 33.55 -0.40 31.60
N GLY A 386 33.31 -1.71 31.67
CA GLY A 386 32.12 -2.30 32.26
C GLY A 386 32.20 -2.33 33.78
N SER A 387 31.04 -2.49 34.44
CA SER A 387 30.82 -2.51 35.90
C SER A 387 31.57 -3.63 36.66
N GLY A 388 32.38 -4.44 35.98
CA GLY A 388 32.95 -5.69 36.49
C GLY A 388 32.00 -6.89 36.36
N GLY A 389 30.83 -6.71 35.72
CA GLY A 389 29.95 -7.78 35.25
C GLY A 389 30.53 -8.50 34.03
N LEU A 390 30.19 -9.79 33.87
CA LEU A 390 30.59 -10.63 32.73
C LEU A 390 29.58 -10.60 31.56
N PRO A 391 28.26 -10.52 31.76
CA PRO A 391 27.28 -10.47 30.65
C PRO A 391 26.88 -9.04 30.23
N GLU A 392 26.48 -8.86 28.96
CA GLU A 392 26.22 -7.56 28.31
C GLU A 392 24.83 -7.48 27.64
N TYR A 393 24.35 -6.28 27.28
CA TYR A 393 22.99 -6.02 26.76
C TYR A 393 22.85 -6.27 25.24
N SER A 394 23.35 -7.42 24.78
CA SER A 394 23.43 -7.75 23.35
C SER A 394 22.06 -7.99 22.71
N MET A 395 21.04 -8.45 23.46
CA MET A 395 19.70 -8.65 22.91
C MET A 395 18.97 -7.33 22.68
N SER A 396 19.10 -6.35 23.56
CA SER A 396 18.58 -4.99 23.40
C SER A 396 19.24 -4.29 22.20
N GLY A 397 20.57 -4.40 22.07
CA GLY A 397 21.28 -3.89 20.89
C GLY A 397 20.79 -4.54 19.58
N LEU A 398 20.58 -5.87 19.59
CA LEU A 398 20.07 -6.59 18.42
C LEU A 398 18.59 -6.26 18.12
N GLN A 399 17.77 -6.06 19.14
CA GLN A 399 16.37 -5.60 18.99
C GLN A 399 16.33 -4.27 18.22
N LEU A 400 17.13 -3.29 18.65
CA LEU A 400 17.21 -1.99 17.98
C LEU A 400 17.64 -2.09 16.51
N ALA A 401 18.59 -2.97 16.20
CA ALA A 401 19.03 -3.18 14.82
C ALA A 401 17.95 -3.83 13.95
N LEU A 402 17.23 -4.83 14.48
CA LEU A 402 16.13 -5.50 13.76
C LEU A 402 14.94 -4.58 13.50
N THR A 403 14.66 -3.63 14.40
CA THR A 403 13.57 -2.68 14.18
C THR A 403 13.94 -1.56 13.22
N ALA A 404 15.21 -1.12 13.23
CA ALA A 404 15.72 -0.06 12.34
C ALA A 404 16.12 -0.52 10.94
N ALA A 405 16.56 -1.77 10.76
CA ALA A 405 17.00 -2.29 9.48
C ALA A 405 15.83 -2.55 8.51
N PRO A 406 16.04 -2.35 7.19
CA PRO A 406 15.09 -2.85 6.19
C PRO A 406 14.84 -4.36 6.36
N PRO A 407 13.63 -4.86 6.07
CA PRO A 407 13.37 -6.30 6.07
C PRO A 407 14.36 -7.06 5.18
N SER A 408 14.69 -8.30 5.58
CA SER A 408 15.63 -9.19 4.88
C SER A 408 17.07 -8.66 4.82
N SER A 409 17.50 -7.85 5.80
CA SER A 409 18.87 -7.36 5.91
C SER A 409 19.80 -8.37 6.57
N ASP A 410 21.11 -8.22 6.33
CA ASP A 410 22.18 -8.89 7.08
C ASP A 410 22.64 -7.99 8.23
N ILE A 411 22.68 -8.55 9.44
CA ILE A 411 23.09 -7.87 10.68
C ILE A 411 24.27 -8.62 11.29
N PHE A 412 25.33 -7.89 11.63
CA PHE A 412 26.56 -8.45 12.20
C PHE A 412 26.73 -7.96 13.65
N LEU A 413 26.66 -8.89 14.60
CA LEU A 413 26.82 -8.61 16.03
C LEU A 413 28.20 -9.03 16.52
N PHE A 414 28.91 -8.12 17.20
CA PHE A 414 30.23 -8.34 17.78
C PHE A 414 30.17 -8.27 19.31
N THR A 415 30.66 -9.30 20.00
CA THR A 415 30.77 -9.32 21.47
C THR A 415 31.74 -10.40 21.95
N ASP A 416 32.36 -10.16 23.11
CA ASP A 416 33.15 -11.15 23.84
C ASP A 416 32.48 -11.66 25.13
N ALA A 417 31.17 -11.40 25.27
CA ALA A 417 30.39 -11.70 26.46
C ALA A 417 29.07 -12.47 26.20
N PRO A 418 28.58 -13.24 27.19
CA PRO A 418 27.19 -13.72 27.21
C PRO A 418 26.18 -12.57 27.28
N ALA A 419 24.91 -12.83 26.96
CA ALA A 419 23.84 -11.83 27.05
C ALA A 419 23.27 -11.73 28.48
N GLU A 420 23.31 -10.55 29.11
CA GLU A 420 22.66 -10.24 30.41
C GLU A 420 21.13 -10.23 30.26
N ASP A 421 20.66 -9.71 29.14
CA ASP A 421 19.26 -9.52 28.79
C ASP A 421 18.66 -10.71 28.03
N ALA A 422 19.11 -11.94 28.35
CA ALA A 422 18.69 -13.19 27.71
C ALA A 422 17.16 -13.42 27.73
N HIS A 423 16.43 -12.77 28.65
CA HIS A 423 14.97 -12.78 28.70
C HIS A 423 14.30 -12.16 27.44
N LEU A 424 15.04 -11.38 26.64
CA LEU A 424 14.59 -10.82 25.36
C LEU A 424 14.79 -11.77 24.16
N LYS A 425 15.38 -12.97 24.36
CA LYS A 425 15.62 -13.94 23.28
C LYS A 425 14.42 -14.15 22.37
N ASN A 426 13.24 -14.34 22.95
CA ASN A 426 12.01 -14.62 22.19
C ASN A 426 11.50 -13.37 21.45
N THR A 427 11.68 -12.17 22.02
CA THR A 427 11.40 -10.89 21.35
C THR A 427 12.28 -10.72 20.12
N VAL A 428 13.59 -10.97 20.26
CA VAL A 428 14.55 -10.92 19.16
C VAL A 428 14.23 -11.97 18.11
N LEU A 429 13.88 -13.19 18.52
CA LEU A 429 13.48 -14.26 17.60
C LEU A 429 12.21 -13.90 16.82
N ALA A 430 11.20 -13.31 17.47
CA ALA A 430 10.00 -12.80 16.83
C ALA A 430 10.31 -11.72 15.78
N LEU A 431 11.24 -10.81 16.08
CA LEU A 431 11.67 -9.78 15.13
C LEU A 431 12.49 -10.35 13.97
N ILE A 432 13.35 -11.36 14.21
CA ILE A 432 14.04 -12.11 13.15
C ILE A 432 13.02 -12.75 12.19
N GLU A 433 12.01 -13.43 12.74
CA GLU A 433 10.96 -14.09 11.95
C GLU A 433 10.09 -13.07 11.18
N SER A 434 9.68 -11.96 11.81
CA SER A 434 8.87 -10.90 11.20
C SER A 434 9.62 -10.14 10.10
N THR A 435 10.88 -9.76 10.36
CA THR A 435 11.69 -9.00 9.40
C THR A 435 12.40 -9.88 8.37
N LYS A 436 12.48 -11.19 8.61
CA LYS A 436 13.23 -12.17 7.82
C LYS A 436 14.72 -11.82 7.69
N SER A 437 15.28 -11.12 8.68
CA SER A 437 16.68 -10.67 8.68
C SER A 437 17.62 -11.78 9.14
N ARG A 438 18.85 -11.77 8.60
CA ARG A 438 19.91 -12.74 8.92
C ARG A 438 20.85 -12.14 9.96
N VAL A 439 21.14 -12.88 11.04
CA VAL A 439 22.02 -12.39 12.12
C VAL A 439 23.26 -13.24 12.25
N THR A 440 24.42 -12.66 11.94
CA THR A 440 25.73 -13.30 12.11
C THR A 440 26.42 -12.78 13.36
N PHE A 441 26.76 -13.69 14.27
CA PHE A 441 27.43 -13.40 15.53
C PHE A 441 28.93 -13.64 15.38
N MET A 442 29.71 -12.60 15.61
CA MET A 442 31.17 -12.58 15.64
C MET A 442 31.59 -12.58 17.11
N LEU A 443 31.98 -13.74 17.61
CA LEU A 443 32.28 -13.98 19.02
C LEU A 443 33.79 -14.12 19.22
N THR A 444 34.36 -13.38 20.17
CA THR A 444 35.76 -13.51 20.58
C THR A 444 35.88 -13.87 22.05
N ASP A 445 36.74 -14.83 22.41
CA ASP A 445 37.12 -15.16 23.80
C ASP A 445 36.00 -15.34 24.87
N VAL A 446 34.71 -15.50 24.49
CA VAL A 446 33.52 -15.65 25.38
C VAL A 446 33.66 -16.76 26.45
N VAL A 447 34.57 -17.72 26.23
CA VAL A 447 34.77 -18.93 27.06
C VAL A 447 35.93 -18.79 28.07
N ARG A 448 36.63 -17.65 28.15
CA ARG A 448 37.77 -17.47 29.09
C ARG A 448 37.38 -17.14 30.54
N GLY A 449 36.09 -17.03 30.84
CA GLY A 449 35.57 -16.52 32.13
C GLY A 449 35.57 -17.47 33.35
N ARG A 450 35.94 -18.76 33.25
CA ARG A 450 36.11 -19.63 34.44
C ARG A 450 37.25 -20.66 34.26
N ASP A 451 38.26 -20.48 35.10
CA ASP A 451 39.36 -21.39 35.46
C ASP A 451 40.34 -21.92 34.41
N SER A 452 41.61 -21.73 34.76
CA SER A 452 42.79 -22.30 34.11
C SER A 452 42.78 -23.83 34.19
N GLN A 453 43.40 -24.48 33.19
CA GLN A 453 43.75 -25.91 33.13
C GLN A 453 42.62 -26.89 32.79
N SER A 454 42.16 -26.85 31.53
CA SER A 454 41.78 -28.08 30.80
C SER A 454 41.58 -27.74 29.33
N SER A 455 42.54 -28.17 28.51
CA SER A 455 42.66 -27.91 27.08
C SER A 455 42.43 -29.20 26.30
N SER A 456 41.17 -29.53 26.03
CA SER A 456 40.70 -30.44 24.98
C SER A 456 39.19 -30.63 25.15
N ASP A 457 38.40 -30.43 24.10
CA ASP A 457 36.92 -30.53 24.04
C ASP A 457 36.10 -29.39 24.68
N ARG A 458 35.94 -28.27 23.96
CA ARG A 458 35.07 -27.13 24.37
C ARG A 458 34.09 -26.66 23.29
N PHE A 459 33.69 -27.55 22.36
CA PHE A 459 32.62 -27.27 21.39
C PHE A 459 31.25 -27.77 21.84
N ALA A 460 31.22 -28.52 22.94
CA ALA A 460 30.02 -28.94 23.62
C ALA A 460 29.83 -28.06 24.87
N SER A 461 28.77 -27.25 24.86
CA SER A 461 28.18 -26.56 26.02
C SER A 461 29.06 -25.56 26.80
N SER A 462 29.22 -24.34 26.31
CA SER A 462 29.14 -23.19 27.22
C SER A 462 27.70 -22.66 27.15
N GLU A 463 26.92 -22.83 28.22
CA GLU A 463 25.52 -22.35 28.28
C GLU A 463 25.37 -20.87 27.85
N GLY A 464 26.42 -20.05 28.02
CA GLY A 464 26.44 -18.64 27.64
C GLY A 464 26.42 -18.31 26.14
N THR A 465 26.78 -19.24 25.24
CA THR A 465 26.79 -19.00 23.77
C THR A 465 25.62 -19.64 23.04
N LEU A 466 24.81 -20.47 23.72
CA LEU A 466 23.67 -21.18 23.14
C LEU A 466 22.63 -20.21 22.55
N ILE A 467 22.40 -19.07 23.20
CA ILE A 467 21.46 -18.04 22.71
C ILE A 467 21.85 -17.53 21.32
N TYR A 468 23.13 -17.23 21.10
CA TYR A 468 23.64 -16.75 19.80
C TYR A 468 23.52 -17.83 18.73
N ARG A 469 23.83 -19.08 19.07
CA ARG A 469 23.71 -20.23 18.15
C ARG A 469 22.27 -20.48 17.73
N ASP A 470 21.32 -20.38 18.66
CA ASP A 470 19.90 -20.58 18.39
C ASP A 470 19.34 -19.47 17.48
N LEU A 471 19.69 -18.20 17.75
CA LEU A 471 19.28 -17.07 16.92
C LEU A 471 19.93 -17.08 15.53
N ALA A 472 21.21 -17.47 15.43
CA ALA A 472 21.88 -17.67 14.15
C ALA A 472 21.18 -18.77 13.33
N ARG A 473 20.84 -19.90 13.98
CA ARG A 473 20.12 -21.02 13.35
C ARG A 473 18.74 -20.61 12.84
N ALA A 474 17.98 -19.84 13.62
CA ALA A 474 16.64 -19.38 13.24
C ALA A 474 16.67 -18.35 12.10
N SER A 475 17.65 -17.44 12.13
CA SER A 475 17.83 -16.39 11.13
C SER A 475 18.52 -16.86 9.83
N GLY A 476 19.13 -18.05 9.83
CA GLY A 476 20.02 -18.51 8.75
C GLY A 476 21.36 -17.76 8.71
N GLY A 477 21.72 -17.10 9.81
CA GLY A 477 23.04 -16.51 10.02
C GLY A 477 24.06 -17.53 10.51
N GLN A 478 25.17 -17.05 11.06
CA GLN A 478 26.27 -17.90 11.52
C GLN A 478 26.77 -17.48 12.90
N THR A 479 27.37 -18.41 13.62
CA THR A 479 28.11 -18.13 14.86
C THR A 479 29.58 -18.39 14.60
N ILE A 480 30.33 -17.32 14.42
CA ILE A 480 31.76 -17.35 14.08
C ILE A 480 32.52 -17.04 15.35
N GLU A 481 33.25 -18.04 15.84
CA GLU A 481 34.07 -17.96 17.04
C GLU A 481 35.54 -17.91 16.62
N VAL A 482 36.21 -16.79 16.96
CA VAL A 482 37.60 -16.52 16.58
C VAL A 482 38.38 -15.94 17.75
N SER A 483 39.71 -16.05 17.71
CA SER A 483 40.55 -15.32 18.66
C SER A 483 40.62 -13.84 18.27
N LYS A 484 40.87 -12.96 19.25
CA LYS A 484 41.04 -11.51 18.98
C LYS A 484 42.10 -11.24 17.89
N LEU A 485 43.20 -12.02 17.86
CA LEU A 485 44.27 -11.90 16.87
C LEU A 485 43.85 -12.24 15.44
N ASN A 486 42.84 -13.10 15.27
CA ASN A 486 42.40 -13.60 13.96
C ASN A 486 41.05 -13.00 13.52
N LEU A 487 40.53 -12.01 14.26
CA LEU A 487 39.22 -11.44 13.99
C LEU A 487 39.13 -10.80 12.60
N ILE A 488 40.18 -10.08 12.17
CA ILE A 488 40.24 -9.44 10.84
C ILE A 488 40.09 -10.47 9.71
N GLU A 489 40.65 -11.67 9.85
CA GLU A 489 40.47 -12.73 8.85
C GLU A 489 39.03 -13.28 8.86
N GLY A 490 38.41 -13.32 10.04
CA GLY A 490 37.02 -13.74 10.22
C GLY A 490 36.00 -12.75 9.65
N THR A 491 36.32 -11.45 9.62
CA THR A 491 35.40 -10.42 9.11
C THR A 491 35.24 -10.44 7.58
N ALA A 492 36.03 -11.22 6.85
CA ALA A 492 35.85 -11.44 5.41
C ALA A 492 34.45 -11.99 5.04
N VAL A 493 33.75 -12.63 5.98
CA VAL A 493 32.35 -13.06 5.80
C VAL A 493 31.40 -11.87 5.59
N ILE A 494 31.73 -10.70 6.14
CA ILE A 494 30.89 -9.50 6.09
C ILE A 494 30.90 -8.96 4.67
N GLU A 495 32.08 -8.88 4.05
CA GLU A 495 32.22 -8.56 2.63
C GLU A 495 31.39 -9.50 1.76
N ASP A 496 31.42 -10.80 2.06
CA ASP A 496 30.70 -11.79 1.26
C ASP A 496 29.19 -11.70 1.35
N LEU A 497 28.66 -11.56 2.56
CA LEU A 497 27.23 -11.60 2.82
C LEU A 497 26.54 -10.26 2.54
N SER A 498 27.28 -9.16 2.63
CA SER A 498 26.79 -7.81 2.28
C SER A 498 26.94 -7.46 0.79
N ALA A 499 27.39 -8.39 -0.05
CA ALA A 499 27.46 -8.18 -1.49
C ALA A 499 26.06 -8.07 -2.13
N ASN A 500 25.98 -7.51 -3.34
CA ASN A 500 24.70 -7.38 -4.04
C ASN A 500 24.12 -8.77 -4.43
N ALA A 501 22.79 -8.88 -4.42
CA ALA A 501 22.05 -10.03 -4.94
C ALA A 501 22.46 -11.39 -4.38
N VAL A 502 22.90 -11.43 -3.11
CA VAL A 502 23.26 -12.67 -2.41
C VAL A 502 22.01 -13.49 -2.13
N VAL A 503 21.98 -14.70 -2.67
CA VAL A 503 20.93 -15.70 -2.49
C VAL A 503 21.45 -16.91 -1.72
N THR A 504 20.58 -17.52 -0.93
CA THR A 504 20.87 -18.80 -0.25
C THR A 504 20.47 -19.95 -1.17
N VAL A 505 21.45 -20.76 -1.56
CA VAL A 505 21.23 -21.95 -2.42
C VAL A 505 20.90 -23.16 -1.56
N PHE A 506 21.61 -23.30 -0.45
CA PHE A 506 21.46 -24.40 0.50
C PHE A 506 21.95 -23.99 1.88
N GLN A 507 21.26 -24.42 2.94
CA GLN A 507 21.72 -24.31 4.31
C GLN A 507 21.22 -25.48 5.16
N VAL A 508 22.02 -25.87 6.15
CA VAL A 508 21.68 -26.94 7.09
C VAL A 508 22.40 -26.74 8.42
N THR A 509 21.82 -27.26 9.49
CA THR A 509 22.46 -27.33 10.80
C THR A 509 22.25 -28.73 11.37
N GLU A 510 23.33 -29.43 11.65
CA GLU A 510 23.34 -30.77 12.22
C GLU A 510 23.73 -30.68 13.69
N ASP A 511 22.78 -31.01 14.57
CA ASP A 511 22.94 -30.97 16.03
C ASP A 511 22.04 -32.04 16.67
N PRO A 512 22.58 -33.18 17.15
CA PRO A 512 24.01 -33.51 17.25
C PRO A 512 24.65 -33.79 15.88
N GLY A 513 25.96 -33.59 15.78
CA GLY A 513 26.69 -33.80 14.53
C GLY A 513 26.78 -35.26 14.11
N LYS A 514 26.70 -35.50 12.81
CA LYS A 514 26.89 -36.81 12.16
C LYS A 514 27.56 -36.65 10.79
N PRO A 515 28.33 -37.66 10.31
CA PRO A 515 28.80 -37.65 8.93
C PRO A 515 27.61 -37.71 7.96
N GLU A 516 27.54 -36.76 7.03
CA GLU A 516 26.42 -36.62 6.12
C GLU A 516 26.89 -36.09 4.75
N ASN A 517 26.19 -36.49 3.69
CA ASN A 517 26.40 -35.99 2.33
C ASN A 517 25.25 -35.09 1.93
N PHE A 518 25.56 -33.84 1.60
CA PHE A 518 24.58 -32.85 1.14
C PHE A 518 24.68 -32.64 -0.36
N THR A 519 23.56 -32.40 -1.01
CA THR A 519 23.51 -32.04 -2.43
C THR A 519 22.79 -30.70 -2.62
N PHE A 520 23.28 -29.91 -3.58
CA PHE A 520 22.66 -28.64 -3.95
C PHE A 520 22.84 -28.35 -5.44
N ILE A 521 21.91 -27.59 -6.02
CA ILE A 521 21.90 -27.29 -7.45
C ILE A 521 22.40 -25.86 -7.66
N VAL A 522 23.43 -25.70 -8.49
CA VAL A 522 23.91 -24.41 -8.99
C VAL A 522 23.43 -24.23 -10.42
N ASP A 523 22.62 -23.19 -10.66
CA ASP A 523 22.12 -22.83 -11.99
C ASP A 523 23.01 -21.80 -12.71
N ALA A 524 22.79 -21.63 -14.01
CA ALA A 524 23.57 -20.75 -14.87
C ALA A 524 23.47 -19.25 -14.50
N ALA A 525 22.38 -18.84 -13.84
CA ALA A 525 22.19 -17.45 -13.41
C ALA A 525 22.91 -17.14 -12.09
N THR A 526 23.46 -18.17 -11.41
CA THR A 526 24.15 -18.01 -10.13
C THR A 526 25.66 -17.98 -10.34
N SER A 527 26.30 -16.96 -9.78
CA SER A 527 27.75 -16.75 -9.84
C SER A 527 28.33 -16.55 -8.44
N ASN A 528 29.66 -16.48 -8.33
CA ASN A 528 30.38 -16.18 -7.07
C ASN A 528 29.90 -17.06 -5.90
N ILE A 529 29.94 -18.38 -6.11
CA ILE A 529 29.52 -19.36 -5.12
C ILE A 529 30.49 -19.38 -3.94
N LYS A 530 29.95 -19.25 -2.74
CA LYS A 530 30.70 -19.28 -1.47
C LYS A 530 30.05 -20.30 -0.54
N ILE A 531 30.87 -21.11 0.10
CA ILE A 531 30.43 -22.12 1.06
C ILE A 531 31.08 -21.81 2.41
N PHE A 532 30.26 -21.78 3.45
CA PHE A 532 30.69 -21.55 4.82
C PHE A 532 30.31 -22.75 5.67
N ILE A 533 31.31 -23.34 6.34
CA ILE A 533 31.10 -24.44 7.29
C ILE A 533 31.57 -23.98 8.66
N THR A 534 30.68 -23.98 9.65
CA THR A 534 31.06 -23.72 11.06
C THR A 534 30.98 -25.00 11.87
N GLY A 535 32.04 -25.31 12.63
CA GLY A 535 32.15 -26.58 13.37
C GLY A 535 33.49 -26.69 14.12
N ILE A 536 33.69 -27.76 14.89
CA ILE A 536 34.98 -28.03 15.57
C ILE A 536 36.15 -28.02 14.61
N SER A 537 37.35 -27.68 15.07
CA SER A 537 38.58 -27.65 14.26
C SER A 537 38.93 -29.00 13.60
N SER A 538 38.52 -30.14 14.15
CA SER A 538 38.77 -31.47 13.57
C SER A 538 37.76 -31.90 12.49
N LEU A 539 36.74 -31.10 12.21
CA LEU A 539 35.79 -31.34 11.12
C LEU A 539 36.53 -31.41 9.78
N THR A 540 36.21 -32.42 8.98
CA THR A 540 36.73 -32.58 7.61
C THR A 540 35.58 -32.56 6.61
N PHE A 541 35.86 -32.16 5.38
CA PHE A 541 34.89 -32.18 4.30
C PHE A 541 35.54 -32.49 2.95
N GLN A 542 34.71 -32.90 1.99
CA GLN A 542 35.06 -33.09 0.59
C GLN A 542 33.99 -32.43 -0.28
N LEU A 543 34.42 -31.55 -1.18
CA LEU A 543 33.56 -30.92 -2.19
C LEU A 543 33.73 -31.66 -3.51
N THR A 544 32.63 -32.02 -4.17
CA THR A 544 32.62 -32.69 -5.47
C THR A 544 31.75 -31.93 -6.46
N SER A 545 32.31 -31.61 -7.62
CA SER A 545 31.62 -30.89 -8.69
C SER A 545 30.75 -31.79 -9.55
N PRO A 546 29.82 -31.23 -10.36
CA PRO A 546 29.01 -32.00 -11.30
C PRO A 546 29.84 -32.81 -12.31
N SER A 547 31.06 -32.37 -12.63
CA SER A 547 31.99 -33.10 -13.51
C SER A 547 32.73 -34.26 -12.84
N GLY A 548 32.53 -34.46 -11.52
CA GLY A 548 33.16 -35.54 -10.74
C GLY A 548 34.57 -35.21 -10.23
N VAL A 549 35.01 -33.95 -10.33
CA VAL A 549 36.25 -33.48 -9.69
C VAL A 549 35.96 -33.30 -8.20
N SER A 550 36.89 -33.72 -7.34
CA SER A 550 36.76 -33.57 -5.88
C SER A 550 37.95 -32.83 -5.29
N GLN A 551 37.73 -32.07 -4.22
CA GLN A 551 38.76 -31.39 -3.43
C GLN A 551 38.50 -31.63 -1.94
N ASN A 552 39.55 -31.99 -1.20
CA ASN A 552 39.45 -32.27 0.23
C ASN A 552 39.76 -31.03 1.08
N SER A 553 39.22 -30.99 2.30
CA SER A 553 39.50 -29.95 3.30
C SER A 553 40.98 -29.77 3.65
N SER A 554 41.84 -30.75 3.37
CA SER A 554 43.29 -30.69 3.54
C SER A 554 44.03 -29.95 2.42
N GLU A 555 43.34 -29.52 1.37
CA GLU A 555 43.90 -28.86 0.19
C GLU A 555 43.44 -27.37 0.17
N PRO A 556 44.20 -26.44 0.78
CA PRO A 556 43.76 -25.04 0.94
C PRO A 556 43.53 -24.30 -0.38
N SER A 557 44.19 -24.74 -1.45
CA SER A 557 43.95 -24.30 -2.81
C SER A 557 43.98 -25.51 -3.72
N GLY A 558 42.93 -25.69 -4.50
CA GLY A 558 42.77 -26.84 -5.39
C GLY A 558 41.96 -26.46 -6.63
N PRO A 559 41.59 -27.47 -7.46
CA PRO A 559 40.91 -27.22 -8.73
C PRO A 559 39.52 -26.60 -8.55
N LEU A 560 38.83 -26.90 -7.45
CA LEU A 560 37.45 -26.46 -7.22
C LEU A 560 37.35 -25.14 -6.45
N ALA A 561 38.22 -24.92 -5.48
CA ALA A 561 38.08 -23.80 -4.55
C ALA A 561 39.38 -23.38 -3.87
N SER A 562 39.36 -22.17 -3.30
CA SER A 562 40.27 -21.74 -2.24
C SER A 562 39.58 -21.81 -0.88
N ILE A 563 40.27 -22.33 0.12
CA ILE A 563 39.74 -22.63 1.46
C ILE A 563 40.56 -21.84 2.48
N THR A 564 39.86 -21.01 3.27
CA THR A 564 40.42 -20.29 4.41
C THR A 564 39.78 -20.81 5.69
N THR A 565 40.58 -21.06 6.73
CA THR A 565 40.08 -21.53 8.04
C THR A 565 40.44 -20.52 9.11
N VAL A 566 39.44 -19.99 9.81
CA VAL A 566 39.61 -19.01 10.89
C VAL A 566 38.73 -19.42 12.06
N GLY A 567 39.34 -19.74 13.20
CA GLY A 567 38.60 -20.23 14.36
C GLY A 567 37.76 -21.47 14.05
N ASN A 568 36.44 -21.39 14.26
CA ASN A 568 35.50 -22.47 13.92
C ASN A 568 34.98 -22.43 12.45
N LEU A 569 35.32 -21.39 11.68
CA LEU A 569 34.81 -21.13 10.33
C LEU A 569 35.75 -21.70 9.26
N ARG A 570 35.17 -22.37 8.26
CA ARG A 570 35.80 -22.70 6.99
C ARG A 570 35.06 -21.95 5.91
N ARG A 571 35.78 -21.04 5.27
CA ARG A 571 35.30 -20.20 4.17
C ARG A 571 35.88 -20.74 2.87
N ILE A 572 35.02 -21.19 1.97
CA ILE A 572 35.37 -21.86 0.72
C ILE A 572 34.86 -20.98 -0.43
N LEU A 573 35.78 -20.44 -1.22
CA LEU A 573 35.50 -19.68 -2.41
C LEU A 573 35.64 -20.57 -3.64
N VAL A 574 34.54 -20.87 -4.31
CA VAL A 574 34.55 -21.73 -5.51
C VAL A 574 35.21 -20.97 -6.67
N ASN A 575 36.15 -21.62 -7.35
CA ASN A 575 36.90 -21.03 -8.46
C ASN A 575 35.98 -20.74 -9.66
N GLY A 576 36.34 -19.76 -10.49
CA GLY A 576 35.54 -19.15 -11.57
C GLY A 576 35.09 -20.04 -12.75
N THR A 577 34.95 -21.35 -12.57
CA THR A 577 34.24 -22.26 -13.47
C THR A 577 32.84 -22.52 -12.91
N ASN A 578 31.84 -21.80 -13.41
CA ASN A 578 30.41 -22.01 -13.08
C ASN A 578 29.93 -23.34 -13.67
N GLU A 579 30.41 -24.47 -13.13
CA GLU A 579 29.83 -25.78 -13.43
C GLU A 579 28.40 -25.81 -12.88
N THR A 580 27.45 -25.69 -13.81
CA THR A 580 26.02 -25.79 -13.49
C THR A 580 25.64 -27.24 -13.27
N GLY A 581 24.82 -27.52 -12.27
CA GLY A 581 24.35 -28.86 -11.96
C GLY A 581 24.36 -29.14 -10.47
N THR A 582 24.30 -30.43 -10.14
CA THR A 582 24.28 -30.91 -8.75
C THR A 582 25.70 -31.03 -8.22
N TRP A 583 25.99 -30.27 -7.17
CA TRP A 583 27.21 -30.38 -6.39
C TRP A 583 26.96 -31.25 -5.15
N GLU A 584 28.00 -31.95 -4.70
CA GLU A 584 27.97 -32.77 -3.49
C GLU A 584 28.99 -32.24 -2.46
N LEU A 585 28.57 -32.15 -1.21
CA LEU A 585 29.42 -31.79 -0.08
C LEU A 585 29.29 -32.87 1.00
N SER A 586 30.34 -33.66 1.18
CA SER A 586 30.45 -34.62 2.28
C SER A 586 31.10 -33.94 3.48
N VAL A 587 30.42 -33.90 4.62
CA VAL A 587 30.96 -33.37 5.88
C VAL A 587 31.08 -34.50 6.89
N SER A 588 32.24 -34.62 7.53
CA SER A 588 32.51 -35.64 8.55
C SER A 588 32.85 -34.99 9.88
N SER A 589 31.88 -35.00 10.80
CA SER A 589 32.00 -34.53 12.18
C SER A 589 30.97 -35.23 13.08
N SER A 590 31.38 -35.62 14.28
CA SER A 590 30.49 -36.10 15.35
C SER A 590 30.01 -34.99 16.29
N SER A 591 30.60 -33.80 16.19
CA SER A 591 30.13 -32.59 16.89
C SER A 591 29.27 -31.75 15.97
N ALA A 592 28.37 -30.95 16.54
CA ALA A 592 27.46 -30.10 15.79
C ALA A 592 28.19 -29.23 14.77
N TYR A 593 27.56 -29.02 13.60
CA TYR A 593 28.09 -28.16 12.56
C TYR A 593 26.96 -27.54 11.74
N SER A 594 27.27 -26.49 11.00
CA SER A 594 26.37 -25.91 10.01
C SER A 594 27.07 -25.71 8.68
N VAL A 595 26.30 -25.82 7.60
CA VAL A 595 26.74 -25.53 6.23
C VAL A 595 25.82 -24.46 5.67
N LYS A 596 26.40 -23.45 5.03
CA LYS A 596 25.68 -22.43 4.26
C LYS A 596 26.34 -22.24 2.91
N VAL A 597 25.55 -22.37 1.84
CA VAL A 597 25.96 -22.16 0.45
C VAL A 597 25.21 -20.95 -0.09
N THR A 598 25.96 -19.94 -0.50
CA THR A 598 25.45 -18.70 -1.09
C THR A 598 26.00 -18.49 -2.49
N GLY A 599 25.30 -17.68 -3.28
CA GLY A 599 25.79 -17.16 -4.56
C GLY A 599 25.15 -15.82 -4.89
N GLN A 600 25.55 -15.20 -5.98
CA GLN A 600 24.94 -13.98 -6.50
C GLN A 600 24.03 -14.32 -7.68
N SER A 601 22.75 -13.96 -7.58
CA SER A 601 21.74 -14.19 -8.63
C SER A 601 20.63 -13.15 -8.53
N SER A 602 20.09 -12.75 -9.68
CA SER A 602 18.90 -11.89 -9.71
C SER A 602 17.65 -12.69 -9.31
N VAL A 603 17.64 -14.00 -9.60
CA VAL A 603 16.52 -14.89 -9.32
C VAL A 603 16.52 -15.29 -7.86
N ASN A 604 15.52 -14.85 -7.12
CA ASN A 604 15.30 -15.18 -5.72
C ASN A 604 13.80 -15.29 -5.43
N PHE A 605 13.39 -15.59 -4.21
CA PHE A 605 11.99 -15.60 -3.82
C PHE A 605 11.75 -15.04 -2.42
N LEU A 606 10.54 -14.54 -2.22
CA LEU A 606 9.95 -14.19 -0.93
C LEU A 606 8.88 -15.22 -0.58
N TYR A 607 8.61 -15.38 0.72
CA TYR A 607 7.49 -16.18 1.18
C TYR A 607 6.76 -15.49 2.31
N ASN A 608 5.43 -15.59 2.38
CA ASN A 608 4.62 -15.13 3.50
C ASN A 608 3.66 -16.24 3.91
N ILE A 609 3.42 -16.39 5.22
CA ILE A 609 2.35 -17.26 5.71
C ILE A 609 1.04 -16.55 5.44
N VAL A 610 0.09 -17.26 4.85
CA VAL A 610 -1.18 -16.68 4.45
C VAL A 610 -2.36 -17.57 4.78
N GLU A 611 -3.50 -16.94 4.99
CA GLU A 611 -4.79 -17.61 5.01
C GLU A 611 -5.57 -17.28 3.74
N LYS A 612 -6.21 -18.30 3.16
CA LYS A 612 -7.18 -18.10 2.10
C LYS A 612 -8.46 -17.59 2.71
N ARG A 613 -8.91 -16.45 2.23
CA ARG A 613 -10.22 -15.93 2.54
C ARG A 613 -11.20 -16.42 1.49
N GLU A 614 -12.27 -17.07 1.94
CA GLU A 614 -13.41 -17.45 1.10
C GLU A 614 -14.53 -16.42 1.22
N GLY A 615 -15.43 -16.42 0.25
CA GLY A 615 -16.57 -15.52 0.18
C GLY A 615 -16.29 -14.27 -0.64
N ALA A 616 -16.80 -13.14 -0.18
CA ALA A 616 -17.07 -11.99 -1.01
C ALA A 616 -15.84 -11.18 -1.43
N HIS A 617 -14.93 -11.08 -0.48
CA HIS A 617 -13.61 -10.51 -0.67
C HIS A 617 -12.61 -11.67 -0.73
N ALA A 618 -12.93 -12.72 -1.51
CA ALA A 618 -12.04 -13.87 -1.65
C ALA A 618 -10.64 -13.39 -2.08
N GLY A 619 -9.63 -13.86 -1.37
CA GLY A 619 -8.30 -13.30 -1.45
C GLY A 619 -7.37 -13.94 -0.43
N ILE A 620 -6.24 -13.29 -0.20
CA ILE A 620 -5.15 -13.85 0.60
C ILE A 620 -4.77 -12.86 1.69
N ASP A 621 -4.79 -13.33 2.94
CA ASP A 621 -4.39 -12.51 4.08
C ASP A 621 -3.02 -12.92 4.59
N VAL A 622 -2.10 -11.95 4.64
CA VAL A 622 -0.80 -12.17 5.27
C VAL A 622 -0.98 -12.29 6.78
N GLN A 623 -0.55 -13.43 7.30
CA GLN A 623 -0.49 -13.69 8.73
C GLN A 623 0.86 -13.29 9.30
N GLU A 624 0.82 -12.70 10.49
CA GLU A 624 2.01 -12.45 11.28
C GLU A 624 2.20 -13.56 12.33
N GLY A 625 3.44 -13.79 12.73
CA GLY A 625 3.78 -14.83 13.67
C GLY A 625 3.96 -16.19 13.02
N ARG A 626 3.75 -17.22 13.82
CA ARG A 626 4.01 -18.63 13.49
C ARG A 626 2.74 -19.34 13.02
N PRO A 627 2.85 -20.27 12.06
CA PRO A 627 1.70 -21.07 11.63
C PRO A 627 1.34 -22.13 12.66
N SER A 628 0.09 -22.61 12.58
CA SER A 628 -0.44 -23.62 13.50
C SER A 628 0.23 -24.99 13.36
N SER A 629 0.71 -25.56 14.46
CA SER A 629 1.24 -26.94 14.51
C SER A 629 0.14 -27.98 14.30
N GLY A 630 0.39 -28.97 13.46
CA GLY A 630 -0.56 -30.03 13.08
C GLY A 630 -1.68 -29.58 12.14
N GLY A 631 -1.71 -28.30 11.78
CA GLY A 631 -2.69 -27.72 10.86
C GLY A 631 -2.18 -27.63 9.42
N ASN A 632 -3.05 -27.12 8.55
CA ASN A 632 -2.67 -26.76 7.19
C ASN A 632 -1.95 -25.41 7.20
N VAL A 633 -0.91 -25.27 6.39
CA VAL A 633 -0.21 -24.00 6.18
C VAL A 633 -0.20 -23.70 4.71
N THR A 634 -0.54 -22.46 4.37
CA THR A 634 -0.40 -21.94 3.03
C THR A 634 0.68 -20.89 3.02
N LEU A 635 1.62 -20.99 2.07
CA LEU A 635 2.64 -19.98 1.84
C LEU A 635 2.33 -19.27 0.51
N LEU A 636 2.27 -17.94 0.52
CA LEU A 636 2.40 -17.14 -0.69
C LEU A 636 3.88 -17.02 -1.02
N VAL A 637 4.29 -17.53 -2.17
CA VAL A 637 5.65 -17.55 -2.68
C VAL A 637 5.74 -16.61 -3.89
N THR A 638 6.55 -15.57 -3.77
CA THR A 638 6.75 -14.58 -4.85
C THR A 638 8.16 -14.70 -5.40
N VAL A 639 8.30 -15.13 -6.64
CA VAL A 639 9.57 -15.18 -7.36
C VAL A 639 9.94 -13.78 -7.85
N THR A 640 11.21 -13.43 -7.70
CA THR A 640 11.77 -12.11 -8.04
C THR A 640 12.94 -12.27 -9.02
N GLY A 641 13.16 -11.27 -9.88
CA GLY A 641 14.30 -11.19 -10.79
C GLY A 641 14.19 -12.03 -12.07
N SER A 642 13.09 -12.75 -12.26
CA SER A 642 12.73 -13.40 -13.52
C SER A 642 11.22 -13.34 -13.73
N ASP A 643 10.80 -12.94 -14.93
CA ASP A 643 9.38 -12.91 -15.33
C ASP A 643 8.98 -14.20 -16.09
N THR A 644 9.91 -15.15 -16.21
CA THR A 644 9.73 -16.41 -16.96
C THR A 644 9.98 -17.66 -16.13
N ALA A 645 10.41 -17.47 -14.88
CA ALA A 645 10.66 -18.56 -13.95
C ALA A 645 9.34 -19.26 -13.60
N LYS A 646 9.34 -20.59 -13.69
CA LYS A 646 8.23 -21.43 -13.25
C LYS A 646 8.62 -22.15 -11.98
N VAL A 647 7.78 -22.08 -10.96
CA VAL A 647 7.97 -22.86 -9.73
C VAL A 647 7.42 -24.27 -9.96
N THR A 648 8.24 -25.28 -9.69
CA THR A 648 7.85 -26.69 -9.84
C THR A 648 7.59 -27.37 -8.51
N HIS A 649 8.39 -27.03 -7.49
CA HIS A 649 8.27 -27.61 -6.16
C HIS A 649 8.57 -26.55 -5.11
N VAL A 650 7.76 -26.53 -4.06
CA VAL A 650 8.06 -25.83 -2.81
C VAL A 650 7.96 -26.86 -1.70
N SER A 651 8.95 -26.90 -0.82
CA SER A 651 9.00 -27.88 0.26
C SER A 651 9.50 -27.27 1.57
N LEU A 652 9.01 -27.78 2.68
CA LEU A 652 9.53 -27.52 4.02
C LEU A 652 10.59 -28.56 4.36
N TYR A 653 11.82 -28.11 4.62
CA TYR A 653 12.97 -28.97 4.88
C TYR A 653 13.44 -28.81 6.32
N ASP A 654 13.59 -29.92 7.05
CA ASP A 654 14.21 -29.99 8.37
C ASP A 654 15.36 -31.02 8.35
N SER A 655 16.44 -30.70 9.07
CA SER A 655 17.60 -31.58 9.27
C SER A 655 17.46 -32.52 10.46
N SER A 656 16.56 -32.23 11.41
CA SER A 656 16.40 -33.01 12.65
C SER A 656 15.46 -34.21 12.53
N GLY A 657 14.65 -34.30 11.48
CA GLY A 657 13.68 -35.37 11.21
C GLY A 657 12.56 -34.91 10.25
N PRO A 658 11.50 -35.71 10.06
CA PRO A 658 11.25 -36.37 8.78
C PRO A 658 11.47 -35.46 7.56
N THR A 659 12.36 -35.94 6.69
CA THR A 659 12.56 -35.58 5.29
C THR A 659 11.44 -34.76 4.64
N GLN A 660 11.84 -33.59 4.14
CA GLN A 660 11.20 -32.79 3.08
C GLN A 660 9.68 -33.00 2.92
N ILE A 661 8.89 -32.10 3.52
CA ILE A 661 7.44 -32.03 3.30
C ILE A 661 7.20 -31.26 2.00
N ASN A 662 6.64 -31.91 0.99
CA ASN A 662 6.33 -31.26 -0.28
C ASN A 662 4.98 -30.57 -0.21
N GLY A 663 4.93 -29.32 -0.68
CA GLY A 663 3.69 -28.56 -0.82
C GLY A 663 3.10 -28.71 -2.22
N THR A 664 1.78 -28.55 -2.31
CA THR A 664 1.08 -28.44 -3.60
C THR A 664 1.21 -27.02 -4.10
N VAL A 665 1.76 -26.83 -5.30
CA VAL A 665 2.02 -25.49 -5.87
C VAL A 665 0.93 -25.12 -6.87
N GLN A 666 0.30 -23.97 -6.68
CA GLN A 666 -0.65 -23.36 -7.59
C GLN A 666 -0.14 -21.97 -8.01
N ALA A 667 -0.06 -21.70 -9.30
CA ALA A 667 0.24 -20.35 -9.79
C ALA A 667 -0.99 -19.43 -9.61
N LEU A 668 -0.77 -18.24 -9.05
CA LEU A 668 -1.77 -17.16 -9.00
C LEU A 668 -1.59 -16.23 -10.21
N ASP A 669 -0.34 -15.92 -10.53
CA ASP A 669 0.07 -15.17 -11.71
C ASP A 669 1.46 -15.63 -12.18
N ASN A 670 2.18 -14.80 -12.95
CA ASN A 670 3.49 -15.13 -13.50
C ASN A 670 4.58 -15.30 -12.42
N ASN A 671 4.48 -14.60 -11.30
CA ASN A 671 5.53 -14.52 -10.27
C ASN A 671 5.05 -14.99 -8.88
N ASN A 672 3.74 -15.02 -8.64
CA ASN A 672 3.13 -15.40 -7.36
C ASN A 672 2.54 -16.82 -7.42
N PHE A 673 2.84 -17.61 -6.39
CA PHE A 673 2.43 -19.00 -6.25
C PHE A 673 1.93 -19.27 -4.84
N LEU A 674 0.88 -20.06 -4.70
CA LEU A 674 0.49 -20.65 -3.42
C LEU A 674 1.16 -22.01 -3.27
N ALA A 675 1.80 -22.23 -2.13
CA ALA A 675 2.30 -23.54 -1.72
C ALA A 675 1.51 -24.00 -0.50
N GLU A 676 0.71 -25.05 -0.68
CA GLU A 676 -0.16 -25.59 0.36
C GLU A 676 0.42 -26.86 0.96
N PHE A 677 0.44 -26.91 2.28
CA PHE A 677 0.95 -28.01 3.08
C PHE A 677 -0.13 -28.47 4.04
N THR A 678 -0.33 -29.78 4.13
CA THR A 678 -1.32 -30.40 5.01
C THR A 678 -0.67 -31.02 6.24
N GLU A 679 -1.25 -30.80 7.41
CA GLU A 679 -0.84 -31.41 8.68
C GLU A 679 0.67 -31.25 8.98
N ILE A 680 1.20 -30.02 8.95
CA ILE A 680 2.62 -29.80 9.22
C ILE A 680 2.92 -30.10 10.69
N PRO A 681 3.84 -31.04 10.99
CA PRO A 681 4.20 -31.37 12.36
C PRO A 681 4.84 -30.19 13.10
N ALA A 682 4.94 -30.32 14.43
CA ALA A 682 5.73 -29.40 15.22
C ALA A 682 7.20 -29.45 14.77
N GLY A 683 7.78 -28.32 14.36
CA GLY A 683 9.17 -28.29 13.90
C GLY A 683 9.64 -26.92 13.41
N ASP A 684 10.92 -26.89 13.03
CA ASP A 684 11.64 -25.72 12.52
C ASP A 684 12.10 -25.97 11.08
N TYR A 685 11.35 -25.44 10.11
CA TYR A 685 11.51 -25.78 8.69
C TYR A 685 12.16 -24.66 7.88
N VAL A 686 13.01 -24.98 6.92
CA VAL A 686 13.47 -24.06 5.87
C VAL A 686 12.60 -24.23 4.63
N VAL A 687 12.09 -23.12 4.08
CA VAL A 687 11.38 -23.16 2.79
C VAL A 687 12.40 -23.35 1.66
N ARG A 688 12.26 -24.41 0.88
CA ARG A 688 13.07 -24.70 -0.30
C ARG A 688 12.21 -24.61 -1.55
N LEU A 689 12.69 -23.87 -2.54
CA LEU A 689 12.05 -23.67 -3.84
C LEU A 689 12.90 -24.28 -4.94
N ILE A 690 12.26 -25.03 -5.83
CA ILE A 690 12.85 -25.56 -7.05
C ILE A 690 12.00 -25.10 -8.23
N GLY A 691 12.64 -24.46 -9.20
CA GLY A 691 11.97 -23.96 -10.39
C GLY A 691 12.73 -24.27 -11.67
N GLN A 692 12.13 -23.87 -12.78
CA GLN A 692 12.68 -23.96 -14.13
C GLN A 692 12.70 -22.57 -14.75
N GLU A 693 13.80 -22.25 -15.42
CA GLU A 693 13.91 -21.06 -16.25
C GLU A 693 14.13 -21.47 -17.71
N SER A 694 13.39 -20.79 -18.62
CA SER A 694 13.54 -21.00 -20.06
C SER A 694 14.59 -20.02 -20.56
N ASN A 695 15.71 -20.51 -21.12
CA ASN A 695 16.69 -19.62 -21.73
C ASN A 695 16.16 -19.11 -23.09
N PRO A 696 15.89 -17.80 -23.26
CA PRO A 696 15.33 -17.27 -24.50
C PRO A 696 16.27 -17.40 -25.71
N THR A 697 17.56 -17.67 -25.49
CA THR A 697 18.58 -17.76 -26.55
C THR A 697 18.90 -19.19 -26.99
N SER A 698 18.33 -20.21 -26.35
CA SER A 698 18.66 -21.61 -26.61
C SER A 698 17.40 -22.48 -26.70
N ARG A 699 17.30 -23.33 -27.74
CA ARG A 699 16.30 -24.43 -27.84
C ARG A 699 16.56 -25.57 -26.85
N SER A 700 17.42 -25.38 -25.84
CA SER A 700 17.76 -26.39 -24.85
C SER A 700 16.63 -26.63 -23.84
N THR A 701 16.69 -27.77 -23.17
CA THR A 701 15.89 -28.11 -21.99
C THR A 701 15.93 -26.98 -20.94
N PRO A 702 14.80 -26.66 -20.28
CA PRO A 702 14.76 -25.67 -19.20
C PRO A 702 15.82 -25.95 -18.13
N THR A 703 16.50 -24.91 -17.66
CA THR A 703 17.51 -25.04 -16.60
C THR A 703 16.82 -25.01 -15.24
N MET A 704 17.07 -26.02 -14.42
CA MET A 704 16.57 -26.09 -13.04
C MET A 704 17.35 -25.12 -12.16
N PHE A 705 16.66 -24.43 -11.25
CA PHE A 705 17.29 -23.63 -10.20
C PHE A 705 16.76 -24.01 -8.82
N GLN A 706 17.59 -23.85 -7.79
CA GLN A 706 17.23 -24.08 -6.39
C GLN A 706 17.53 -22.84 -5.56
N ARG A 707 16.57 -22.43 -4.73
CA ARG A 707 16.76 -21.40 -3.71
C ARG A 707 16.21 -21.89 -2.38
N GLN A 708 16.74 -21.37 -1.28
CA GLN A 708 16.19 -21.55 0.06
C GLN A 708 15.90 -20.20 0.70
N ALA A 709 14.83 -20.16 1.50
CA ALA A 709 14.59 -19.07 2.41
C ALA A 709 15.76 -18.98 3.39
N SER A 710 16.14 -17.75 3.74
CA SER A 710 17.21 -17.55 4.72
C SER A 710 16.75 -17.88 6.14
N THR A 711 15.54 -17.50 6.51
CA THR A 711 14.97 -17.76 7.84
C THR A 711 14.20 -19.08 7.89
N ARG A 712 14.09 -19.64 9.10
CA ARG A 712 13.27 -20.82 9.39
C ARG A 712 11.83 -20.42 9.75
N ILE A 713 10.87 -21.30 9.41
CA ILE A 713 9.50 -21.27 9.88
C ILE A 713 9.39 -22.21 11.07
N LYS A 714 9.02 -21.67 12.22
CA LYS A 714 8.70 -22.44 13.41
C LYS A 714 7.19 -22.54 13.59
N THR A 715 6.65 -23.74 13.78
CA THR A 715 5.20 -23.91 14.06
C THR A 715 4.88 -23.68 15.54
N SER A 716 3.64 -23.29 15.84
CA SER A 716 3.14 -23.10 17.22
C SER A 716 1.68 -23.54 17.33
N SER A 717 1.26 -24.08 18.46
CA SER A 717 -0.16 -24.35 18.78
C SER A 717 -0.96 -23.12 19.18
N LEU A 718 -0.27 -21.98 19.40
CA LEU A 718 -0.85 -20.67 19.70
C LEU A 718 -0.88 -19.81 18.44
N THR A 719 -1.88 -18.93 18.32
CA THR A 719 -1.87 -17.79 17.39
C THR A 719 -2.03 -16.50 18.16
N VAL A 720 -1.30 -15.45 17.78
CA VAL A 720 -1.42 -14.12 18.36
C VAL A 720 -1.66 -13.13 17.22
N THR A 721 -2.72 -12.33 17.34
CA THR A 721 -3.01 -11.28 16.37
C THR A 721 -3.20 -9.95 17.08
N SER A 722 -2.76 -8.86 16.45
CA SER A 722 -3.00 -7.50 16.93
C SER A 722 -3.31 -6.59 15.76
N LEU A 723 -4.40 -5.83 15.87
CA LEU A 723 -4.91 -4.98 14.80
C LEU A 723 -5.19 -3.58 15.34
N VAL A 724 -4.24 -2.67 15.10
CA VAL A 724 -4.37 -1.26 15.50
C VAL A 724 -5.09 -0.44 14.45
N ALA A 725 -5.88 0.54 14.90
CA ALA A 725 -6.63 1.43 14.02
C ALA A 725 -5.70 2.41 13.28
N THR A 726 -4.73 2.98 13.99
CA THR A 726 -3.74 3.92 13.45
C THR A 726 -2.32 3.42 13.69
N SER A 727 -1.41 3.73 12.76
CA SER A 727 0.03 3.55 12.90
C SER A 727 0.76 4.86 13.21
N ILE A 728 0.02 5.96 13.36
CA ILE A 728 0.54 7.30 13.67
C ILE A 728 0.09 7.67 15.08
N LEU A 729 1.04 8.06 15.93
CA LEU A 729 0.81 8.43 17.34
C LEU A 729 1.22 9.88 17.57
N GLU A 730 0.64 10.52 18.57
CA GLU A 730 1.03 11.87 18.98
C GLU A 730 1.90 11.82 20.25
N PRO A 731 2.89 12.72 20.40
CA PRO A 731 3.60 12.87 21.68
C PRO A 731 2.61 13.11 22.84
N GLY A 732 2.82 12.43 23.97
CA GLY A 732 1.95 12.54 25.14
C GLY A 732 0.64 11.76 25.06
N SER A 733 0.40 11.02 23.97
CA SER A 733 -0.83 10.23 23.80
C SER A 733 -0.78 8.87 24.48
N ASN A 734 -1.95 8.37 24.88
CA ASN A 734 -2.15 7.00 25.34
C ASN A 734 -2.99 6.24 24.30
N ILE A 735 -2.51 5.06 23.89
CA ILE A 735 -3.14 4.30 22.80
C ILE A 735 -3.45 2.88 23.24
N SER A 736 -4.68 2.45 22.96
CA SER A 736 -5.14 1.09 23.18
C SER A 736 -4.73 0.18 22.03
N ILE A 737 -4.00 -0.89 22.36
CA ILE A 737 -3.55 -1.92 21.43
C ILE A 737 -4.37 -3.19 21.69
N PRO A 738 -5.39 -3.49 20.86
CA PRO A 738 -6.14 -4.72 20.99
C PRO A 738 -5.32 -5.91 20.50
N PHE A 739 -5.49 -7.05 21.14
CA PHE A 739 -4.87 -8.30 20.73
C PHE A 739 -5.79 -9.49 21.00
N THR A 740 -5.59 -10.56 20.24
CA THR A 740 -6.31 -11.84 20.40
C THR A 740 -5.29 -12.96 20.45
N VAL A 741 -5.43 -13.83 21.46
CA VAL A 741 -4.68 -15.08 21.56
C VAL A 741 -5.66 -16.22 21.28
N SER A 742 -5.31 -17.13 20.38
CA SER A 742 -6.08 -18.35 20.14
C SER A 742 -5.22 -19.59 20.36
N SER A 743 -5.87 -20.67 20.82
CA SER A 743 -5.25 -21.96 21.02
C SER A 743 -6.29 -23.08 20.92
N ASN A 744 -5.86 -24.24 20.46
CA ASN A 744 -6.65 -25.47 20.47
C ASN A 744 -6.72 -26.13 21.86
N VAL A 745 -5.91 -25.67 22.82
CA VAL A 745 -5.90 -26.16 24.20
C VAL A 745 -6.39 -25.09 25.16
N ASN A 746 -7.16 -25.53 26.16
CA ASN A 746 -7.56 -24.66 27.26
C ASN A 746 -6.37 -24.46 28.20
N GLY A 747 -6.24 -23.25 28.73
CA GLY A 747 -5.15 -22.93 29.62
C GLY A 747 -4.98 -21.45 29.86
N THR A 748 -3.99 -21.12 30.69
CA THR A 748 -3.52 -19.76 30.91
C THR A 748 -2.24 -19.56 30.11
N PHE A 749 -2.22 -18.48 29.32
CA PHE A 749 -1.10 -18.08 28.49
C PHE A 749 -0.50 -16.80 29.04
N MET A 750 0.80 -16.84 29.32
CA MET A 750 1.54 -15.69 29.81
C MET A 750 1.81 -14.73 28.66
N LEU A 751 1.65 -13.44 28.92
CA LEU A 751 1.92 -12.39 27.96
C LEU A 751 3.21 -11.67 28.31
N GLN A 752 4.04 -11.45 27.30
CA GLN A 752 5.24 -10.63 27.40
C GLN A 752 5.18 -9.58 26.29
N VAL A 753 5.25 -8.31 26.67
CA VAL A 753 5.19 -7.18 25.73
C VAL A 753 6.42 -6.32 25.90
N ASN A 754 7.15 -6.13 24.80
CA ASN A 754 8.36 -5.32 24.77
C ASN A 754 8.25 -4.31 23.64
N ASN A 755 8.94 -3.18 23.78
CA ASN A 755 9.09 -2.20 22.71
C ASN A 755 10.52 -1.67 22.65
N ASP A 756 10.93 -1.19 21.48
CA ASP A 756 12.30 -0.76 21.15
C ASP A 756 12.63 0.68 21.62
N ARG A 757 11.68 1.38 22.24
CA ARG A 757 11.88 2.73 22.82
C ARG A 757 11.78 2.77 24.33
N SER A 758 11.58 1.61 24.97
CA SER A 758 11.33 1.49 26.41
C SER A 758 10.19 2.38 26.90
N PHE A 759 9.20 2.65 26.04
CA PHE A 759 7.99 3.37 26.42
C PHE A 759 7.14 2.52 27.35
N ASP A 760 6.39 3.18 28.23
CA ASP A 760 5.54 2.50 29.20
C ASP A 760 4.41 1.75 28.51
N VAL A 761 4.28 0.46 28.85
CA VAL A 761 3.21 -0.41 28.38
C VAL A 761 2.49 -1.03 29.57
N ALA A 762 1.16 -1.01 29.54
CA ALA A 762 0.32 -1.67 30.52
C ALA A 762 -0.57 -2.70 29.81
N PHE A 763 -0.14 -3.96 29.87
CA PHE A 763 -0.84 -5.13 29.35
C PHE A 763 -1.17 -6.10 30.49
N PRO A 764 -2.22 -6.93 30.36
CA PRO A 764 -2.43 -8.02 31.29
C PRO A 764 -1.24 -8.99 31.24
N SER A 765 -0.82 -9.51 32.40
CA SER A 765 0.31 -10.45 32.50
C SER A 765 0.00 -11.83 31.89
N SER A 766 -1.28 -12.15 31.73
CA SER A 766 -1.75 -13.42 31.18
C SER A 766 -3.18 -13.30 30.68
N VAL A 767 -3.55 -14.19 29.76
CA VAL A 767 -4.94 -14.43 29.34
C VAL A 767 -5.29 -15.90 29.52
N SER A 768 -6.56 -16.19 29.79
CA SER A 768 -7.04 -17.57 29.95
C SER A 768 -8.05 -17.90 28.87
N ILE A 769 -7.90 -19.06 28.25
CA ILE A 769 -8.86 -19.63 27.31
C ILE A 769 -9.54 -20.81 28.01
N GLY A 770 -10.83 -20.64 28.33
CA GLY A 770 -11.67 -21.65 28.94
C GLY A 770 -12.41 -22.49 27.90
N GLY A 771 -13.01 -23.61 28.35
CA GLY A 771 -13.71 -24.56 27.47
C GLY A 771 -15.00 -24.04 26.81
N VAL A 772 -15.42 -22.81 27.12
CA VAL A 772 -16.59 -22.12 26.55
C VAL A 772 -16.22 -20.98 25.60
N ASP A 773 -14.93 -20.61 25.49
CA ASP A 773 -14.47 -19.38 24.83
C ASP A 773 -14.15 -19.57 23.33
N GLY A 774 -14.60 -20.67 22.73
CA GLY A 774 -14.35 -20.97 21.32
C GLY A 774 -12.86 -21.08 20.96
N GLY A 775 -11.97 -21.30 21.95
CA GLY A 775 -10.52 -21.39 21.74
C GLY A 775 -9.82 -20.03 21.60
N THR A 776 -10.44 -18.92 22.01
CA THR A 776 -9.87 -17.56 21.86
C THR A 776 -9.99 -16.73 23.14
N ALA A 777 -9.02 -15.85 23.38
CA ALA A 777 -9.06 -14.83 24.42
C ALA A 777 -8.69 -13.46 23.85
N ASN A 778 -9.56 -12.48 24.03
CA ASN A 778 -9.34 -11.10 23.62
C ASN A 778 -8.81 -10.27 24.78
N GLY A 779 -7.85 -9.39 24.49
CA GLY A 779 -7.31 -8.45 25.46
C GLY A 779 -7.04 -7.08 24.84
N THR A 780 -6.73 -6.12 25.69
CA THR A 780 -6.31 -4.78 25.26
C THR A 780 -5.22 -4.33 26.20
N GLY A 781 -4.10 -3.90 25.63
CA GLY A 781 -3.04 -3.21 26.36
C GLY A 781 -3.06 -1.71 26.06
N THR A 782 -2.37 -0.94 26.88
CA THR A 782 -2.17 0.50 26.66
C THR A 782 -0.69 0.79 26.49
N LEU A 783 -0.38 1.67 25.55
CA LEU A 783 0.94 2.22 25.29
C LEU A 783 0.89 3.72 25.61
N THR A 784 1.82 4.20 26.43
CA THR A 784 1.96 5.62 26.76
C THR A 784 3.17 6.20 26.05
N VAL A 785 2.93 7.18 25.17
CA VAL A 785 3.99 7.90 24.46
C VAL A 785 4.39 9.11 25.31
N PRO A 786 5.66 9.26 25.73
CA PRO A 786 6.09 10.43 26.48
C PRO A 786 5.88 11.75 25.69
N ALA A 787 5.62 12.85 26.41
CA ALA A 787 5.28 14.13 25.80
C ALA A 787 6.48 14.85 25.15
N ASP A 788 7.69 14.50 25.58
CA ASP A 788 8.98 15.04 25.11
C ASP A 788 9.59 14.21 23.97
N VAL A 789 8.92 13.15 23.51
CA VAL A 789 9.37 12.37 22.36
C VAL A 789 9.42 13.24 21.12
N ASN A 790 10.55 13.20 20.42
CA ASN A 790 10.74 13.91 19.18
C ASN A 790 9.79 13.39 18.08
N SER A 791 9.19 14.31 17.34
CA SER A 791 8.43 13.97 16.14
C SER A 791 9.34 13.27 15.11
N GLY A 792 8.91 12.13 14.60
CA GLY A 792 9.69 11.26 13.71
C GLY A 792 10.24 10.00 14.38
N THR A 793 10.08 9.83 15.70
CA THR A 793 10.44 8.59 16.38
C THR A 793 9.57 7.43 15.90
N ASP A 794 10.19 6.41 15.30
CA ASP A 794 9.57 5.12 15.04
C ASP A 794 9.55 4.25 16.31
N LEU A 795 8.53 3.40 16.42
CA LEU A 795 8.32 2.52 17.57
C LEU A 795 7.81 1.17 17.10
N THR A 796 8.42 0.10 17.62
CA THR A 796 7.99 -1.28 17.37
C THR A 796 7.60 -1.94 18.69
N VAL A 797 6.38 -2.45 18.76
CA VAL A 797 5.84 -3.20 19.90
C VAL A 797 5.71 -4.67 19.51
N THR A 798 6.32 -5.55 20.29
CA THR A 798 6.24 -7.00 20.12
C THR A 798 5.40 -7.60 21.24
N ILE A 799 4.27 -8.20 20.88
CA ILE A 799 3.34 -8.87 21.80
C ILE A 799 3.57 -10.37 21.67
N GLN A 800 3.96 -11.04 22.75
CA GLN A 800 4.20 -12.47 22.79
C GLN A 800 3.22 -13.15 23.73
N ALA A 801 2.72 -14.32 23.33
CA ALA A 801 1.97 -15.21 24.18
C ALA A 801 2.69 -16.56 24.26
N GLN A 802 2.77 -17.11 25.47
CA GLN A 802 3.37 -18.42 25.71
C GLN A 802 2.56 -19.27 26.67
N ASN A 803 2.63 -20.59 26.50
CA ASN A 803 2.08 -21.52 27.48
C ASN A 803 2.89 -21.51 28.80
N THR A 804 2.33 -22.08 29.87
CA THR A 804 2.99 -22.14 31.19
C THR A 804 4.35 -22.86 31.14
N ALA A 805 4.52 -23.82 30.23
CA ALA A 805 5.77 -24.56 30.06
C ALA A 805 6.85 -23.80 29.28
N GLY A 806 6.50 -22.68 28.62
CA GLY A 806 7.42 -21.92 27.75
C GLY A 806 7.84 -22.67 26.48
N THR A 807 7.15 -23.77 26.14
CA THR A 807 7.46 -24.61 24.97
C THR A 807 6.74 -24.13 23.71
N GLU A 808 5.57 -23.50 23.88
CA GLU A 808 4.73 -22.99 22.81
C GLU A 808 4.67 -21.47 22.90
N ILE A 809 5.16 -20.78 21.89
CA ILE A 809 5.28 -19.32 21.84
C ILE A 809 4.85 -18.84 20.46
N ASN A 810 3.99 -17.82 20.41
CA ASN A 810 3.70 -17.05 19.20
C ASN A 810 3.63 -15.54 19.50
N PHE A 811 3.60 -14.71 18.48
CA PHE A 811 3.74 -13.26 18.60
C PHE A 811 3.00 -12.48 17.52
N ALA A 812 2.82 -11.18 17.77
CA ALA A 812 2.46 -10.17 16.79
C ALA A 812 3.39 -8.95 16.93
N VAL A 813 3.72 -8.28 15.83
CA VAL A 813 4.60 -7.10 15.81
C VAL A 813 3.86 -5.90 15.22
N VAL A 814 3.71 -4.86 16.02
CA VAL A 814 3.03 -3.63 15.62
C VAL A 814 4.06 -2.51 15.50
N ARG A 815 4.04 -1.79 14.38
CA ARG A 815 4.93 -0.65 14.12
C ARG A 815 4.13 0.65 14.07
N PHE A 816 4.69 1.68 14.69
CA PHE A 816 4.13 3.01 14.81
C PHE A 816 5.17 4.08 14.45
N SER A 817 4.69 5.28 14.13
CA SER A 817 5.51 6.49 14.09
C SER A 817 4.86 7.57 14.95
N VAL A 818 5.67 8.23 15.78
CA VAL A 818 5.26 9.40 16.56
C VAL A 818 5.37 10.63 15.66
N VAL A 819 4.27 11.32 15.46
CA VAL A 819 4.16 12.53 14.63
C VAL A 819 3.42 13.58 15.46
N ALA A 820 4.10 14.66 15.78
CA ALA A 820 3.45 15.82 16.39
C ALA A 820 2.41 16.41 15.42
N ARG A 821 1.29 16.89 15.96
CA ARG A 821 0.28 17.58 15.13
C ARG A 821 0.93 18.74 14.40
N VAL A 822 0.86 18.71 13.08
CA VAL A 822 1.38 19.78 12.25
C VAL A 822 0.28 20.81 12.05
N ALA A 823 0.62 22.07 12.31
CA ALA A 823 -0.28 23.20 12.14
C ALA A 823 -0.40 23.66 10.67
N ASP A 824 0.57 23.27 9.84
CA ASP A 824 0.71 23.71 8.45
C ASP A 824 0.61 22.54 7.46
N MET A 825 -0.57 22.40 6.86
CA MET A 825 -0.87 21.45 5.77
C MET A 825 -0.93 22.16 4.41
N SER A 826 -0.52 23.43 4.34
CA SER A 826 -0.66 24.25 3.14
C SER A 826 0.65 24.26 2.37
N GLY A 827 0.60 23.97 1.06
CA GLY A 827 1.79 24.11 0.22
C GLY A 827 2.12 25.57 -0.10
N PRO A 828 3.39 25.87 -0.44
CA PRO A 828 3.76 27.19 -0.90
C PRO A 828 2.94 27.65 -2.12
N VAL A 829 2.56 28.92 -2.13
CA VAL A 829 1.83 29.55 -3.22
C VAL A 829 2.80 30.30 -4.12
N CYS A 830 2.70 30.08 -5.44
CA CYS A 830 3.40 30.84 -6.46
C CYS A 830 2.45 31.85 -7.11
N GLU A 831 2.82 33.13 -7.05
CA GLU A 831 2.18 34.22 -7.77
C GLU A 831 3.10 34.71 -8.88
N VAL A 832 2.73 34.48 -10.14
CA VAL A 832 3.51 34.97 -11.28
C VAL A 832 3.34 36.48 -11.42
N VAL A 833 4.44 37.21 -11.25
CA VAL A 833 4.47 38.68 -11.30
C VAL A 833 4.59 39.19 -12.73
N ASN A 834 5.49 38.61 -13.53
CA ASN A 834 5.73 39.03 -14.91
C ASN A 834 6.31 37.90 -15.76
N ILE A 835 6.00 37.94 -17.06
CA ILE A 835 6.62 37.12 -18.09
C ILE A 835 7.09 38.06 -19.19
N SER A 836 8.40 38.14 -19.39
CA SER A 836 9.05 39.01 -20.37
C SER A 836 9.73 38.20 -21.47
N GLY A 837 9.97 38.82 -22.64
CA GLY A 837 10.46 38.14 -23.84
C GLY A 837 9.34 37.55 -24.71
N ILE A 838 9.54 37.56 -26.03
CA ILE A 838 8.58 37.01 -27.01
C ILE A 838 9.33 35.99 -27.86
N CYS A 839 8.81 34.77 -27.87
CA CYS A 839 9.38 33.66 -28.61
C CYS A 839 8.86 33.61 -30.06
N PRO A 840 9.77 33.42 -31.05
CA PRO A 840 9.38 33.25 -32.43
C PRO A 840 8.69 31.89 -32.65
N HIS A 841 7.75 31.82 -33.60
CA HIS A 841 7.16 30.54 -34.01
C HIS A 841 8.17 29.60 -34.69
N SER A 842 9.23 30.14 -35.30
CA SER A 842 10.25 29.35 -35.97
C SER A 842 11.20 28.70 -34.97
N ILE A 843 11.22 27.36 -34.93
CA ILE A 843 12.15 26.55 -34.14
C ILE A 843 13.62 26.89 -34.48
N ALA A 844 13.90 27.29 -35.73
CA ALA A 844 15.27 27.68 -36.13
C ALA A 844 15.78 28.97 -35.45
N LEU A 845 14.89 29.81 -34.92
CA LEU A 845 15.22 31.08 -34.27
C LEU A 845 15.05 31.02 -32.74
N CYS A 846 14.69 29.86 -32.19
CA CYS A 846 14.41 29.72 -30.77
C CYS A 846 15.66 29.93 -29.89
N ALA A 847 16.84 29.54 -30.39
CA ALA A 847 18.10 29.62 -29.64
C ALA A 847 18.63 31.05 -29.50
N SER A 848 18.24 31.94 -30.42
CA SER A 848 18.66 33.36 -30.44
C SER A 848 17.76 34.28 -29.61
N SER A 849 16.65 33.78 -29.07
CA SER A 849 15.70 34.54 -28.27
C SER A 849 15.58 33.95 -26.87
N GLN A 850 15.41 34.79 -25.87
CA GLN A 850 15.20 34.38 -24.49
C GLN A 850 13.92 34.98 -23.92
N TRP A 851 13.40 34.33 -22.90
CA TRP A 851 12.25 34.79 -22.13
C TRP A 851 12.52 34.57 -20.65
N GLU A 852 11.88 35.40 -19.83
CA GLU A 852 12.07 35.42 -18.38
C GLU A 852 10.72 35.38 -17.67
N LEU A 853 10.68 34.63 -16.57
CA LEU A 853 9.57 34.55 -15.63
C LEU A 853 10.04 35.12 -14.29
N THR A 854 9.28 36.06 -13.73
CA THR A 854 9.43 36.50 -12.34
C THR A 854 8.18 36.14 -11.54
N ALA A 855 8.34 35.52 -10.37
CA ALA A 855 7.25 35.12 -9.51
C ALA A 855 7.57 35.34 -8.03
N ASN A 856 6.55 35.61 -7.22
CA ASN A 856 6.65 35.67 -5.77
C ASN A 856 6.18 34.33 -5.18
N LEU A 857 7.01 33.75 -4.34
CA LEU A 857 6.71 32.51 -3.63
C LEU A 857 6.53 32.82 -2.15
N THR A 858 5.43 32.36 -1.56
CA THR A 858 5.15 32.55 -0.15
C THR A 858 4.50 31.31 0.45
N ASP A 859 4.77 31.07 1.72
CA ASP A 859 4.16 30.00 2.50
C ASP A 859 3.07 30.54 3.45
N GLY A 860 2.76 31.84 3.34
CA GLY A 860 1.82 32.51 4.23
C GLY A 860 2.38 32.78 5.63
N VAL A 861 1.52 33.32 6.50
CA VAL A 861 1.90 33.78 7.86
C VAL A 861 2.09 32.61 8.83
N ASN A 862 1.30 31.54 8.65
CA ASN A 862 1.36 30.33 9.46
C ASN A 862 2.20 29.23 8.80
N GLY A 863 2.84 29.54 7.67
CA GLY A 863 3.68 28.61 6.93
C GLY A 863 4.98 28.30 7.65
N THR A 864 5.55 27.14 7.34
CA THR A 864 6.87 26.73 7.82
C THR A 864 8.05 27.36 7.05
N GLY A 865 7.75 28.01 5.92
CA GLY A 865 8.69 28.66 5.02
C GLY A 865 9.22 27.74 3.92
N ILE A 866 9.66 28.32 2.81
CA ILE A 866 10.15 27.58 1.64
C ILE A 866 11.52 26.96 1.95
N GLU A 867 11.63 25.64 1.76
CA GLU A 867 12.84 24.85 1.97
C GLU A 867 13.58 24.58 0.65
N ARG A 868 12.85 24.16 -0.40
CA ARG A 868 13.45 23.76 -1.68
C ARG A 868 12.66 24.26 -2.88
N ILE A 869 13.36 24.69 -3.92
CA ILE A 869 12.80 24.98 -5.24
C ILE A 869 13.54 24.14 -6.27
N THR A 870 12.80 23.41 -7.11
CA THR A 870 13.34 22.43 -8.04
C THR A 870 12.71 22.58 -9.42
N LEU A 871 13.54 22.58 -10.47
CA LEU A 871 13.08 22.61 -11.87
C LEU A 871 12.55 21.22 -12.25
N ARG A 872 11.28 21.14 -12.64
CA ARG A 872 10.62 19.89 -13.08
C ARG A 872 10.42 19.83 -14.58
N GLU A 873 10.24 20.99 -15.22
CA GLU A 873 10.14 21.11 -16.66
C GLU A 873 10.80 22.41 -17.08
N GLY A 874 11.54 22.38 -18.19
CA GLY A 874 12.30 23.51 -18.70
C GLY A 874 13.79 23.20 -18.76
N ASN A 875 14.55 24.00 -19.51
CA ASN A 875 16.01 23.88 -19.60
C ASN A 875 16.73 25.19 -19.25
N GLY A 876 16.02 26.13 -18.60
CA GLY A 876 16.57 27.40 -18.16
C GLY A 876 17.23 27.32 -16.78
N THR A 877 17.64 28.48 -16.29
CA THR A 877 18.21 28.65 -14.94
C THR A 877 17.34 29.58 -14.12
N PHE A 878 17.32 29.40 -12.80
CA PHE A 878 16.61 30.30 -11.90
C PHE A 878 17.48 30.75 -10.73
N ASN A 879 17.19 31.96 -10.24
CA ASN A 879 17.76 32.52 -9.03
C ASN A 879 16.62 32.96 -8.10
N THR A 880 16.90 33.00 -6.79
CA THR A 880 15.92 33.36 -5.78
C THR A 880 16.49 34.40 -4.82
N VAL A 881 15.63 35.33 -4.38
CA VAL A 881 15.95 36.34 -3.37
C VAL A 881 14.81 36.40 -2.37
N THR A 882 15.09 36.13 -1.10
CA THR A 882 14.09 36.15 -0.03
C THR A 882 14.13 37.48 0.71
N VAL A 883 12.96 38.10 0.89
CA VAL A 883 12.77 39.35 1.64
C VAL A 883 11.66 39.13 2.67
N THR A 884 11.89 39.61 3.90
CA THR A 884 10.86 39.60 4.94
C THR A 884 10.02 40.88 4.82
N GLU A 885 8.73 40.73 4.53
CA GLU A 885 7.82 41.87 4.39
C GLU A 885 7.37 42.43 5.75
N ALA A 886 6.78 43.63 5.72
CA ALA A 886 6.18 44.30 6.88
C ALA A 886 4.95 43.51 7.36
N GLY A 887 5.20 42.52 8.23
CA GLY A 887 4.21 41.53 8.67
C GLY A 887 4.84 40.20 9.11
N GLY A 888 6.14 39.99 8.88
CA GLY A 888 6.87 38.81 9.30
C GLY A 888 6.80 37.63 8.32
N VAL A 889 6.16 37.80 7.17
CA VAL A 889 6.10 36.78 6.10
C VAL A 889 7.36 36.86 5.25
N ASN A 890 8.01 35.72 5.03
CA ASN A 890 9.12 35.61 4.09
C ASN A 890 8.57 35.40 2.68
N VAL A 891 8.84 36.33 1.78
CA VAL A 891 8.50 36.24 0.36
C VAL A 891 9.78 35.96 -0.42
N THR A 892 9.80 34.86 -1.17
CA THR A 892 10.93 34.48 -2.03
C THR A 892 10.62 34.85 -3.47
N MET A 893 11.29 35.89 -3.96
CA MET A 893 11.20 36.31 -5.36
C MET A 893 12.05 35.38 -6.22
N LEU A 894 11.42 34.73 -7.18
CA LEU A 894 12.00 33.80 -8.13
C LEU A 894 12.16 34.50 -9.49
N THR A 895 13.34 34.39 -10.10
CA THR A 895 13.59 34.82 -11.48
C THR A 895 14.13 33.64 -12.28
N TYR A 896 13.40 33.19 -13.30
CA TYR A 896 13.79 32.11 -14.20
C TYR A 896 14.03 32.66 -15.61
N ASN A 897 15.14 32.26 -16.23
CA ASN A 897 15.51 32.67 -17.58
C ASN A 897 15.77 31.42 -18.45
N SER A 898 15.19 31.39 -19.65
CA SER A 898 15.42 30.33 -20.63
C SER A 898 15.44 30.84 -22.07
N SER A 899 16.06 30.06 -22.95
CA SER A 899 15.91 30.23 -24.39
C SER A 899 14.48 29.90 -24.84
N CYS A 900 14.07 30.47 -25.96
CA CYS A 900 12.77 30.17 -26.58
C CYS A 900 12.67 28.74 -27.14
N CYS A 901 13.74 27.94 -27.07
CA CYS A 901 13.68 26.51 -27.39
C CYS A 901 13.00 25.70 -26.27
N SER A 902 12.85 26.27 -25.08
CA SER A 902 12.04 25.74 -24.00
C SER A 902 11.04 26.79 -23.57
N GLN A 903 9.81 26.67 -24.07
CA GLN A 903 8.78 27.70 -23.93
C GLN A 903 7.95 27.57 -22.66
N ARG A 904 8.18 26.52 -21.87
CA ARG A 904 7.41 26.21 -20.68
C ARG A 904 8.37 25.91 -19.53
N VAL A 905 8.03 26.38 -18.35
CA VAL A 905 8.72 26.06 -17.11
C VAL A 905 7.72 25.57 -16.07
N VAL A 906 8.11 24.53 -15.35
CA VAL A 906 7.44 24.08 -14.14
C VAL A 906 8.48 23.96 -13.05
N LEU A 907 8.29 24.74 -11.99
CA LEU A 907 9.09 24.68 -10.78
C LEU A 907 8.22 24.11 -9.65
N ALA A 908 8.76 23.15 -8.93
CA ALA A 908 8.18 22.65 -7.70
C ALA A 908 8.80 23.37 -6.51
N THR A 909 7.97 23.81 -5.58
CA THR A 909 8.37 24.52 -4.36
C THR A 909 7.93 23.69 -3.16
N VAL A 910 8.83 23.41 -2.23
CA VAL A 910 8.55 22.58 -1.05
C VAL A 910 8.83 23.41 0.19
N ASP A 911 7.89 23.43 1.14
CA ASP A 911 8.11 24.04 2.45
C ASP A 911 8.89 23.13 3.41
N ARG A 912 9.08 23.55 4.66
CA ARG A 912 9.76 22.72 5.68
C ARG A 912 8.89 21.61 6.28
N ALA A 913 7.57 21.68 6.11
CA ALA A 913 6.64 20.61 6.46
C ALA A 913 6.56 19.50 5.39
N GLY A 914 7.12 19.73 4.20
CA GLY A 914 7.06 18.84 3.05
C GLY A 914 5.85 19.05 2.13
N ASN A 915 5.07 20.10 2.34
CA ASN A 915 3.96 20.46 1.46
C ASN A 915 4.50 20.98 0.13
N VAL A 916 3.80 20.65 -0.96
CA VAL A 916 4.26 20.92 -2.33
C VAL A 916 3.40 22.00 -2.96
N GLY A 917 4.08 23.02 -3.48
CA GLY A 917 3.55 24.06 -4.35
C GLY A 917 4.11 23.93 -5.76
N ARG A 918 3.44 24.56 -6.72
CA ARG A 918 3.83 24.53 -8.13
C ARG A 918 3.81 25.93 -8.72
N CYS A 919 4.85 26.26 -9.45
CA CYS A 919 5.03 27.53 -10.13
C CYS A 919 5.21 27.28 -11.63
N VAL A 920 4.26 27.72 -12.45
CA VAL A 920 4.22 27.43 -13.88
C VAL A 920 4.34 28.73 -14.67
N GLY A 921 5.20 28.74 -15.69
CA GLY A 921 5.32 29.84 -16.64
C GLY A 921 5.33 29.36 -18.08
N GLN A 922 4.80 30.18 -18.98
CA GLN A 922 4.79 29.93 -20.42
C GLN A 922 5.26 31.19 -21.16
N ALA A 923 6.21 31.03 -22.07
CA ALA A 923 6.70 32.10 -22.92
C ALA A 923 5.59 32.66 -23.82
N ARG A 924 5.62 33.98 -24.08
CA ARG A 924 4.70 34.62 -25.03
C ARG A 924 5.14 34.32 -26.47
N MET A 925 4.21 34.02 -27.36
CA MET A 925 4.50 33.72 -28.78
C MET A 925 4.17 34.91 -29.69
N LEU A 926 4.97 35.10 -30.75
CA LEU A 926 4.72 36.10 -31.81
C LEU A 926 3.49 35.72 -32.65
N SER A 927 2.37 36.42 -32.55
CA SER A 927 1.23 36.20 -33.45
C SER A 927 1.51 36.72 -34.87
N THR A 928 1.38 35.89 -35.91
CA THR A 928 1.38 36.35 -37.31
C THR A 928 -0.04 36.75 -37.75
N PRO A 929 -0.24 37.95 -38.34
CA PRO A 929 -1.48 38.27 -39.05
C PRO A 929 -1.53 37.50 -40.39
N THR A 930 -2.69 36.94 -40.72
CA THR A 930 -2.95 36.20 -41.96
C THR A 930 -2.76 37.08 -43.21
N PRO A 931 -2.06 36.62 -44.27
CA PRO A 931 -1.93 37.39 -45.51
C PRO A 931 -3.18 37.26 -46.38
N MET A 932 -3.82 38.39 -46.71
CA MET A 932 -4.83 38.46 -47.76
C MET A 932 -4.16 38.40 -49.13
N THR A 933 -4.36 37.30 -49.86
CA THR A 933 -4.12 37.24 -51.31
C THR A 933 -5.28 37.91 -52.04
N VAL A 934 -4.98 39.08 -52.62
CA VAL A 934 -5.84 39.77 -53.59
C VAL A 934 -5.58 39.19 -54.98
N THR A 935 -6.57 38.53 -55.58
CA THR A 935 -6.62 38.33 -57.03
C THR A 935 -7.84 39.06 -57.59
N ASN A 936 -7.54 40.11 -58.37
CA ASN A 936 -8.49 40.90 -59.13
C ASN A 936 -9.23 40.06 -60.17
N SER A 937 -10.55 39.98 -60.08
CA SER A 937 -11.41 39.87 -61.25
C SER A 937 -12.53 40.91 -61.17
N THR A 938 -12.44 41.86 -62.10
CA THR A 938 -13.41 42.90 -62.39
C THR A 938 -14.74 42.31 -62.83
N LEU A 939 -15.88 42.84 -62.34
CA LEU A 939 -17.06 43.12 -63.16
C LEU A 939 -18.10 43.99 -62.39
N ASN A 940 -18.29 45.18 -62.96
CA ASN A 940 -19.35 46.20 -62.86
C ASN A 940 -20.48 46.14 -61.83
N PHE A 941 -20.60 47.27 -61.13
CA PHE A 941 -21.74 47.72 -60.34
C PHE A 941 -23.01 47.96 -61.18
N THR A 942 -24.14 47.48 -60.66
CA THR A 942 -25.40 48.26 -60.63
C THR A 942 -26.16 47.95 -59.34
N THR A 943 -26.65 49.02 -58.73
CA THR A 943 -27.25 49.17 -57.40
C THR A 943 -28.65 48.59 -57.23
N ALA A 944 -28.93 47.97 -56.09
CA ALA A 944 -30.20 48.13 -55.35
C ALA A 944 -30.03 47.67 -53.89
N ALA A 945 -30.56 48.46 -52.95
CA ALA A 945 -30.41 48.30 -51.51
C ALA A 945 -31.29 47.18 -50.92
N SER A 946 -30.80 46.48 -49.88
CA SER A 946 -31.55 46.28 -48.61
C SER A 946 -30.70 45.58 -47.54
N THR A 947 -30.68 46.19 -46.35
CA THR A 947 -30.79 45.59 -45.01
C THR A 947 -29.94 44.39 -44.59
N THR A 948 -29.17 44.66 -43.53
CA THR A 948 -28.57 43.77 -42.53
C THR A 948 -29.39 42.53 -42.11
N SER A 949 -28.72 41.39 -42.00
CA SER A 949 -28.98 40.36 -40.98
C SER A 949 -27.66 39.81 -40.41
N HIS A 950 -27.66 39.53 -39.11
CA HIS A 950 -26.56 39.00 -38.31
C HIS A 950 -26.13 37.59 -38.74
N GLY A 951 -24.81 37.34 -38.79
CA GLY A 951 -24.19 36.02 -38.93
C GLY A 951 -23.63 35.50 -37.61
N THR A 952 -24.01 34.27 -37.28
CA THR A 952 -23.73 33.45 -36.10
C THR A 952 -22.27 32.95 -36.02
N LEU A 953 -21.74 32.82 -34.80
CA LEU A 953 -20.47 32.14 -34.45
C LEU A 953 -20.61 30.61 -34.65
N GLN A 954 -19.63 29.98 -35.31
CA GLN A 954 -19.52 28.51 -35.40
C GLN A 954 -18.87 27.93 -34.14
N VAL A 955 -19.44 26.82 -33.64
CA VAL A 955 -18.97 26.02 -32.51
C VAL A 955 -17.81 25.13 -32.93
N ALA A 956 -16.75 25.04 -32.13
CA ALA A 956 -15.63 24.12 -32.35
C ALA A 956 -15.97 22.70 -31.86
N ASP A 957 -15.62 21.68 -32.65
CA ASP A 957 -15.83 20.28 -32.35
C ASP A 957 -14.84 19.78 -31.27
N MET A 958 -15.38 19.31 -30.14
CA MET A 958 -14.63 18.80 -28.99
C MET A 958 -14.99 17.34 -28.64
N SER A 959 -15.79 16.69 -29.48
CA SER A 959 -16.22 15.29 -29.30
C SER A 959 -15.25 14.35 -30.00
N GLY A 960 -14.91 13.22 -29.37
CA GLY A 960 -14.11 12.18 -30.02
C GLY A 960 -14.97 11.21 -30.84
N PRO A 961 -14.38 10.53 -31.85
CA PRO A 961 -15.06 9.49 -32.61
C PRO A 961 -15.69 8.38 -31.75
N VAL A 962 -16.93 8.00 -32.05
CA VAL A 962 -17.62 6.90 -31.39
C VAL A 962 -17.49 5.63 -32.24
N CYS A 963 -17.12 4.50 -31.61
CA CYS A 963 -17.10 3.19 -32.26
C CYS A 963 -18.25 2.30 -31.79
N GLU A 964 -19.04 1.80 -32.74
CA GLU A 964 -20.09 0.82 -32.50
C GLU A 964 -19.71 -0.52 -33.15
N VAL A 965 -19.50 -1.56 -32.34
CA VAL A 965 -19.20 -2.90 -32.86
C VAL A 965 -20.47 -3.52 -33.44
N VAL A 966 -20.43 -3.82 -34.74
CA VAL A 966 -21.57 -4.35 -35.49
C VAL A 966 -21.62 -5.88 -35.39
N ASN A 967 -20.49 -6.56 -35.56
CA ASN A 967 -20.43 -8.02 -35.48
C ASN A 967 -19.03 -8.52 -35.13
N ILE A 968 -18.99 -9.65 -34.41
CA ILE A 968 -17.77 -10.43 -34.14
C ILE A 968 -18.02 -11.87 -34.58
N SER A 969 -17.22 -12.35 -35.52
CA SER A 969 -17.32 -13.71 -36.08
C SER A 969 -16.04 -14.53 -35.83
N GLY A 970 -16.17 -15.85 -35.77
CA GLY A 970 -15.09 -16.78 -35.38
C GLY A 970 -15.13 -17.15 -33.90
N ILE A 971 -14.81 -18.42 -33.60
CA ILE A 971 -14.76 -18.96 -32.23
C ILE A 971 -13.35 -19.48 -31.99
N CYS A 972 -12.70 -18.94 -30.96
CA CYS A 972 -11.35 -19.32 -30.60
C CYS A 972 -11.36 -20.55 -29.67
N PRO A 973 -10.51 -21.56 -29.94
CA PRO A 973 -10.38 -22.73 -29.07
C PRO A 973 -9.66 -22.38 -27.76
N HIS A 974 -9.99 -23.08 -26.66
CA HIS A 974 -9.26 -22.96 -25.40
C HIS A 974 -7.80 -23.47 -25.47
N SER A 975 -7.45 -24.26 -26.49
CA SER A 975 -6.11 -24.82 -26.64
C SER A 975 -5.14 -23.84 -27.31
N PHE A 976 -4.08 -23.48 -26.58
CA PHE A 976 -2.98 -22.62 -27.07
C PHE A 976 -2.27 -23.20 -28.32
N ALA A 977 -2.29 -24.53 -28.51
CA ALA A 977 -1.65 -25.17 -29.66
C ALA A 977 -2.41 -24.95 -30.99
N LEU A 978 -3.68 -24.55 -30.93
CA LEU A 978 -4.56 -24.39 -32.10
C LEU A 978 -4.86 -22.91 -32.41
N CYS A 979 -4.40 -21.97 -31.59
CA CYS A 979 -4.73 -20.54 -31.71
C CYS A 979 -4.23 -19.92 -33.02
N ALA A 980 -3.10 -20.41 -33.57
CA ALA A 980 -2.47 -19.84 -34.76
C ALA A 980 -3.20 -20.21 -36.06
N SER A 981 -3.94 -21.32 -36.07
CA SER A 981 -4.71 -21.82 -37.22
C SER A 981 -6.19 -21.39 -37.20
N SER A 982 -6.64 -20.71 -36.15
CA SER A 982 -8.01 -20.21 -36.00
C SER A 982 -8.02 -18.69 -36.05
N HIS A 983 -9.03 -18.10 -36.70
CA HIS A 983 -9.14 -16.66 -36.90
C HIS A 983 -10.50 -16.15 -36.45
N TRP A 984 -10.53 -14.88 -36.07
CA TRP A 984 -11.75 -14.16 -35.73
C TRP A 984 -11.71 -12.77 -36.37
N GLU A 985 -12.90 -12.24 -36.63
CA GLU A 985 -13.10 -10.98 -37.33
C GLU A 985 -14.06 -10.09 -36.56
N LEU A 986 -13.73 -8.80 -36.49
CA LEU A 986 -14.51 -7.72 -35.91
C LEU A 986 -14.93 -6.77 -37.03
N THR A 987 -16.21 -6.41 -37.08
CA THR A 987 -16.72 -5.31 -37.91
C THR A 987 -17.36 -4.25 -37.00
N ALA A 988 -17.06 -2.98 -37.25
CA ALA A 988 -17.52 -1.86 -36.43
C ALA A 988 -17.79 -0.62 -37.28
N ASN A 989 -18.72 0.23 -36.86
CA ASN A 989 -19.01 1.53 -37.48
C ASN A 989 -18.43 2.65 -36.61
N LEU A 990 -17.67 3.55 -37.22
CA LEU A 990 -17.08 4.73 -36.58
C LEU A 990 -17.80 5.98 -37.08
N THR A 991 -18.29 6.80 -36.18
CA THR A 991 -18.94 8.08 -36.52
C THR A 991 -18.50 9.18 -35.57
N ASP A 992 -18.46 10.40 -36.08
CA ASP A 992 -18.11 11.60 -35.33
C ASP A 992 -19.35 12.50 -35.10
N GLY A 993 -20.54 12.00 -35.45
CA GLY A 993 -21.80 12.72 -35.30
C GLY A 993 -22.03 13.82 -36.36
N VAL A 994 -23.21 14.45 -36.30
CA VAL A 994 -23.72 15.40 -37.32
C VAL A 994 -22.92 16.70 -37.40
N ASN A 995 -22.26 17.07 -36.30
CA ASN A 995 -21.39 18.26 -36.21
C ASN A 995 -19.89 17.91 -36.18
N GLY A 996 -19.54 16.62 -36.35
CA GLY A 996 -18.18 16.14 -36.28
C GLY A 996 -17.34 16.54 -37.49
N THR A 997 -16.03 16.69 -37.29
CA THR A 997 -15.07 16.99 -38.36
C THR A 997 -14.73 15.79 -39.23
N GLY A 998 -15.12 14.58 -38.80
CA GLY A 998 -14.98 13.33 -39.51
C GLY A 998 -13.62 12.67 -39.26
N ILE A 999 -13.58 11.34 -39.41
CA ILE A 999 -12.41 10.53 -39.06
C ILE A 999 -11.23 10.84 -40.00
N GLU A 1000 -10.07 11.17 -39.42
CA GLU A 1000 -8.82 11.43 -40.14
C GLU A 1000 -7.96 10.16 -40.24
N ARG A 1001 -7.77 9.44 -39.13
CA ARG A 1001 -6.92 8.23 -39.08
C ARG A 1001 -7.32 7.24 -38.00
N ILE A 1002 -7.04 5.96 -38.23
CA ILE A 1002 -7.24 4.87 -37.26
C ILE A 1002 -5.91 4.14 -37.03
N THR A 1003 -5.57 3.86 -35.78
CA THR A 1003 -4.28 3.26 -35.37
C THR A 1003 -4.48 2.08 -34.42
N LEU A 1004 -3.75 0.98 -34.64
CA LEU A 1004 -3.78 -0.20 -33.76
C LEU A 1004 -2.97 0.08 -32.49
N ARG A 1005 -3.57 -0.12 -31.32
CA ARG A 1005 -2.96 0.09 -29.99
C ARG A 1005 -2.74 -1.22 -29.23
N GLU A 1006 -3.57 -2.22 -29.50
CA GLU A 1006 -3.48 -3.57 -28.94
C GLU A 1006 -4.04 -4.56 -29.97
N GLY A 1007 -3.43 -5.73 -30.11
CA GLY A 1007 -3.79 -6.73 -31.12
C GLY A 1007 -2.66 -7.00 -32.13
N ASN A 1008 -2.71 -8.11 -32.86
CA ASN A 1008 -1.71 -8.49 -33.86
C ASN A 1008 -2.28 -8.71 -35.27
N GLY A 1009 -3.54 -8.31 -35.50
CA GLY A 1009 -4.25 -8.46 -36.76
C GLY A 1009 -4.13 -7.25 -37.69
N THR A 1010 -4.88 -7.30 -38.80
CA THR A 1010 -4.93 -6.24 -39.81
C THR A 1010 -6.34 -5.67 -39.91
N PHE A 1011 -6.48 -4.38 -40.24
CA PHE A 1011 -7.78 -3.75 -40.45
C PHE A 1011 -7.87 -2.98 -41.76
N ASN A 1012 -9.09 -2.91 -42.31
CA ASN A 1012 -9.47 -2.09 -43.44
C ASN A 1012 -10.66 -1.20 -43.07
N THR A 1013 -10.81 -0.07 -43.74
CA THR A 1013 -11.88 0.90 -43.46
C THR A 1013 -12.52 1.42 -44.73
N ASP A 1014 -13.86 1.52 -44.74
CA ASP A 1014 -14.65 2.08 -45.84
C ASP A 1014 -15.62 3.14 -45.29
N THR A 1015 -15.59 4.37 -45.83
CA THR A 1015 -16.45 5.46 -45.37
C THR A 1015 -17.65 5.68 -46.30
N VAL A 1016 -18.85 5.75 -45.73
CA VAL A 1016 -20.11 6.02 -46.44
C VAL A 1016 -20.86 7.15 -45.71
N THR A 1017 -21.39 8.11 -46.47
CA THR A 1017 -22.25 9.15 -45.92
C THR A 1017 -23.67 8.62 -45.80
N ASP A 1018 -24.25 8.65 -44.61
CA ASP A 1018 -25.61 8.18 -44.38
C ASP A 1018 -26.67 9.18 -44.90
N ALA A 1019 -27.95 8.79 -44.84
CA ALA A 1019 -29.07 9.60 -45.32
C ALA A 1019 -29.29 10.90 -44.51
N GLY A 1020 -28.63 11.06 -43.35
CA GLY A 1020 -28.65 12.24 -42.49
C GLY A 1020 -27.47 13.19 -42.71
N GLY A 1021 -26.55 12.87 -43.64
CA GLY A 1021 -25.37 13.67 -43.94
C GLY A 1021 -24.17 13.40 -43.04
N VAL A 1022 -24.19 12.34 -42.22
CA VAL A 1022 -23.10 11.95 -41.32
C VAL A 1022 -22.17 10.96 -42.01
N ASN A 1023 -20.86 11.19 -41.93
CA ASN A 1023 -19.86 10.27 -42.49
C ASN A 1023 -19.61 9.12 -41.51
N VAL A 1024 -20.05 7.90 -41.88
CA VAL A 1024 -19.82 6.69 -41.10
C VAL A 1024 -18.69 5.89 -41.74
N THR A 1025 -17.63 5.63 -40.98
CA THR A 1025 -16.48 4.81 -41.40
C THR A 1025 -16.63 3.39 -40.86
N MET A 1026 -16.94 2.45 -41.74
CA MET A 1026 -16.96 1.03 -41.40
C MET A 1026 -15.52 0.51 -41.28
N LEU A 1027 -15.24 -0.25 -40.24
CA LEU A 1027 -13.95 -0.82 -39.89
C LEU A 1027 -14.10 -2.34 -39.83
N THR A 1028 -13.26 -3.06 -40.57
CA THR A 1028 -13.17 -4.53 -40.52
C THR A 1028 -11.78 -4.93 -40.09
N TYR A 1029 -11.65 -5.62 -38.94
CA TYR A 1029 -10.39 -6.09 -38.36
C TYR A 1029 -10.37 -7.62 -38.30
N ASN A 1030 -9.29 -8.24 -38.78
CA ASN A 1030 -9.12 -9.69 -38.81
C ASN A 1030 -7.82 -10.10 -38.11
N SER A 1031 -7.90 -11.08 -37.21
CA SER A 1031 -6.80 -11.52 -36.35
C SER A 1031 -6.81 -13.03 -36.12
N SER A 1032 -5.64 -13.61 -35.80
CA SER A 1032 -5.59 -14.99 -35.31
C SER A 1032 -6.09 -15.07 -33.87
N CYS A 1033 -6.53 -16.26 -33.47
CA CYS A 1033 -7.02 -16.55 -32.13
C CYS A 1033 -5.93 -16.56 -31.04
N CYS A 1034 -4.65 -16.34 -31.41
CA CYS A 1034 -3.57 -16.12 -30.45
C CYS A 1034 -3.58 -14.68 -29.89
N SER A 1035 -4.30 -13.76 -30.52
CA SER A 1035 -4.62 -12.44 -29.98
C SER A 1035 -6.13 -12.29 -29.95
N GLN A 1036 -6.72 -12.51 -28.78
CA GLN A 1036 -8.18 -12.58 -28.61
C GLN A 1036 -8.81 -11.20 -28.40
N ARG A 1037 -8.01 -10.12 -28.31
CA ARG A 1037 -8.46 -8.75 -28.04
C ARG A 1037 -7.79 -7.78 -29.02
N VAL A 1038 -8.55 -6.78 -29.44
CA VAL A 1038 -8.04 -5.66 -30.26
C VAL A 1038 -8.47 -4.32 -29.67
N VAL A 1039 -7.58 -3.34 -29.74
CA VAL A 1039 -7.87 -1.94 -29.46
C VAL A 1039 -7.37 -1.09 -30.63
N LEU A 1040 -8.28 -0.31 -31.21
CA LEU A 1040 -8.00 0.66 -32.26
C LEU A 1040 -8.35 2.07 -31.75
N ALA A 1041 -7.51 3.05 -32.05
CA ALA A 1041 -7.75 4.45 -31.75
C ALA A 1041 -8.04 5.21 -33.05
N ALA A 1042 -9.22 5.83 -33.14
CA ALA A 1042 -9.64 6.69 -34.23
C ALA A 1042 -9.42 8.15 -33.83
N VAL A 1043 -8.87 8.97 -34.73
CA VAL A 1043 -8.64 10.40 -34.52
C VAL A 1043 -9.44 11.16 -35.57
N ASP A 1044 -10.24 12.14 -35.16
CA ASP A 1044 -10.93 13.05 -36.07
C ASP A 1044 -9.99 14.13 -36.62
N ARG A 1045 -10.49 15.00 -37.49
CA ARG A 1045 -9.69 16.11 -38.06
C ARG A 1045 -9.51 17.29 -37.11
N ALA A 1046 -10.21 17.32 -35.98
CA ALA A 1046 -10.02 18.28 -34.89
C ALA A 1046 -8.94 17.82 -33.88
N GLY A 1047 -8.48 16.57 -33.99
CA GLY A 1047 -7.47 15.96 -33.13
C GLY A 1047 -8.05 15.21 -31.91
N ASN A 1048 -9.37 15.07 -31.80
CA ASN A 1048 -10.01 14.30 -30.73
C ASN A 1048 -9.88 12.80 -30.99
N VAL A 1049 -9.74 12.02 -29.92
CA VAL A 1049 -9.43 10.58 -30.01
C VAL A 1049 -10.56 9.72 -29.46
N GLY A 1050 -11.06 8.82 -30.29
CA GLY A 1050 -12.04 7.79 -29.98
C GLY A 1050 -11.42 6.39 -29.94
N ARG A 1051 -12.01 5.45 -29.18
CA ARG A 1051 -11.47 4.10 -29.01
C ARG A 1051 -12.48 3.04 -29.44
N CYS A 1052 -12.00 2.06 -30.22
CA CYS A 1052 -12.77 0.88 -30.62
C CYS A 1052 -12.13 -0.39 -30.04
N VAL A 1053 -12.93 -1.22 -29.35
CA VAL A 1053 -12.45 -2.43 -28.67
C VAL A 1053 -13.29 -3.63 -29.12
N GLY A 1054 -12.64 -4.75 -29.41
CA GLY A 1054 -13.32 -6.01 -29.74
C GLY A 1054 -12.61 -7.23 -29.16
N GLN A 1055 -13.36 -8.31 -28.92
CA GLN A 1055 -12.84 -9.55 -28.32
C GLN A 1055 -13.47 -10.81 -28.95
N ALA A 1056 -12.66 -11.83 -29.19
CA ALA A 1056 -13.09 -13.10 -29.79
C ALA A 1056 -13.95 -13.96 -28.84
N ARG A 1057 -14.89 -14.74 -29.38
CA ARG A 1057 -15.71 -15.68 -28.59
C ARG A 1057 -14.94 -16.98 -28.28
N VAL A 1058 -15.12 -17.58 -27.10
CA VAL A 1058 -14.45 -18.82 -26.64
C VAL A 1058 -15.50 -19.87 -26.18
N LEU A 1059 -15.18 -21.18 -26.29
CA LEU A 1059 -16.14 -22.30 -26.22
C LEU A 1059 -16.24 -22.93 -24.80
N SER A 1060 -17.36 -22.77 -24.08
CA SER A 1060 -17.57 -23.31 -22.70
C SER A 1060 -18.24 -24.70 -22.65
N THR A 1061 -17.82 -25.58 -21.72
CA THR A 1061 -18.42 -26.93 -21.47
C THR A 1061 -19.31 -27.00 -20.21
N PRO A 1062 -20.46 -27.72 -20.20
CA PRO A 1062 -21.35 -27.83 -19.03
C PRO A 1062 -21.24 -29.18 -18.25
N THR A 1063 -21.51 -29.17 -16.93
CA THR A 1063 -21.64 -30.38 -16.06
C THR A 1063 -22.87 -30.35 -15.11
N PRO A 1064 -23.43 -31.50 -14.67
CA PRO A 1064 -24.77 -31.62 -14.07
C PRO A 1064 -24.82 -32.00 -12.55
N MET A 1065 -25.94 -31.73 -11.87
CA MET A 1065 -26.23 -32.01 -10.43
C MET A 1065 -27.21 -33.19 -10.20
N THR A 1066 -27.09 -33.86 -9.03
CA THR A 1066 -28.01 -34.89 -8.50
C THR A 1066 -28.36 -34.64 -7.02
N VAL A 1067 -29.60 -34.97 -6.61
CA VAL A 1067 -30.21 -34.70 -5.28
C VAL A 1067 -30.70 -36.00 -4.61
N THR A 1068 -30.58 -36.13 -3.28
CA THR A 1068 -31.36 -37.07 -2.44
C THR A 1068 -31.76 -36.45 -1.09
N ASN A 1069 -32.99 -36.79 -0.63
CA ASN A 1069 -33.65 -36.28 0.59
C ASN A 1069 -33.88 -37.41 1.62
N SER A 1070 -33.80 -37.11 2.92
CA SER A 1070 -34.51 -37.84 3.98
C SER A 1070 -34.67 -37.02 5.28
N THR A 1071 -35.83 -37.16 5.93
CA THR A 1071 -36.35 -36.36 7.07
C THR A 1071 -36.51 -37.19 8.35
N LEU A 1072 -36.29 -36.61 9.55
CA LEU A 1072 -36.87 -37.10 10.81
C LEU A 1072 -37.00 -35.99 11.88
N ASN A 1073 -38.09 -36.02 12.66
CA ASN A 1073 -38.54 -35.02 13.65
C ASN A 1073 -37.91 -35.15 15.05
N ILE A 1074 -37.78 -34.03 15.78
CA ILE A 1074 -37.50 -33.95 17.23
C ILE A 1074 -38.49 -32.96 17.90
N THR A 1075 -38.95 -33.31 19.11
CA THR A 1075 -39.78 -32.51 20.03
C THR A 1075 -38.94 -31.74 21.06
N THR A 1076 -39.49 -30.65 21.60
CA THR A 1076 -38.81 -29.69 22.49
C THR A 1076 -39.43 -29.62 23.90
N ALA A 1077 -38.63 -29.18 24.87
CA ALA A 1077 -39.09 -28.60 26.14
C ALA A 1077 -38.11 -27.48 26.59
N ALA A 1078 -38.63 -26.46 27.26
CA ALA A 1078 -37.97 -25.21 27.66
C ALA A 1078 -37.97 -25.04 29.19
N SER A 1079 -37.07 -24.22 29.73
CA SER A 1079 -37.33 -23.38 30.92
C SER A 1079 -36.26 -22.28 31.13
N THR A 1080 -36.74 -21.21 31.76
CA THR A 1080 -36.21 -19.86 32.04
C THR A 1080 -35.41 -19.71 33.34
N MET A 1081 -34.58 -18.66 33.51
CA MET A 1081 -34.63 -17.67 34.63
C MET A 1081 -33.51 -16.59 34.62
N SER A 1082 -33.64 -15.61 35.53
CA SER A 1082 -33.41 -14.15 35.44
C SER A 1082 -32.20 -13.53 36.19
N HIS A 1083 -31.79 -12.34 35.70
CA HIS A 1083 -31.23 -11.10 36.29
C HIS A 1083 -30.37 -11.02 37.58
N GLY A 1084 -29.25 -10.29 37.43
CA GLY A 1084 -28.63 -9.38 38.42
C GLY A 1084 -27.92 -8.21 37.70
N THR A 1085 -28.09 -6.97 38.17
CA THR A 1085 -27.72 -5.69 37.51
C THR A 1085 -26.30 -5.21 37.83
N LEU A 1086 -25.61 -4.64 36.83
CA LEU A 1086 -24.35 -3.87 36.93
C LEU A 1086 -24.55 -2.56 36.13
N GLN A 1087 -24.16 -1.42 36.70
CA GLN A 1087 -24.40 -0.09 36.15
C GLN A 1087 -23.70 0.12 34.79
N VAL A 1088 -24.46 0.67 33.84
CA VAL A 1088 -24.03 0.97 32.47
C VAL A 1088 -23.29 2.31 32.46
N ALA A 1089 -22.11 2.36 31.83
CA ALA A 1089 -21.40 3.60 31.56
C ALA A 1089 -22.11 4.36 30.42
N ASP A 1090 -22.25 5.68 30.58
CA ASP A 1090 -22.89 6.57 29.60
C ASP A 1090 -22.05 6.69 28.33
N MET A 1091 -22.56 6.15 27.23
CA MET A 1091 -21.94 6.19 25.89
C MET A 1091 -22.72 7.10 24.92
N SER A 1092 -23.70 7.86 25.42
CA SER A 1092 -24.58 8.70 24.61
C SER A 1092 -24.11 10.15 24.62
N GLY A 1093 -23.86 10.72 23.44
CA GLY A 1093 -23.54 12.15 23.32
C GLY A 1093 -24.76 13.04 23.63
N PRO A 1094 -24.52 14.29 24.09
CA PRO A 1094 -25.57 15.29 24.27
C PRO A 1094 -26.47 15.49 23.06
N VAL A 1095 -27.78 15.53 23.26
CA VAL A 1095 -28.77 15.80 22.22
C VAL A 1095 -29.14 17.29 22.24
N CYS A 1096 -29.17 17.93 21.06
CA CYS A 1096 -29.64 19.31 20.91
C CYS A 1096 -31.01 19.37 20.25
N GLU A 1097 -31.96 20.01 20.92
CA GLU A 1097 -33.28 20.32 20.38
C GLU A 1097 -33.40 21.82 20.14
N VAL A 1098 -33.51 22.24 18.87
CA VAL A 1098 -33.72 23.66 18.53
C VAL A 1098 -35.14 24.07 18.88
N VAL A 1099 -35.28 25.03 19.80
CA VAL A 1099 -36.57 25.51 20.32
C VAL A 1099 -37.12 26.63 19.45
N ASN A 1100 -36.30 27.61 19.09
CA ASN A 1100 -36.72 28.71 18.23
C ASN A 1100 -35.56 29.32 17.43
N ILE A 1101 -35.89 29.85 16.26
CA ILE A 1101 -34.99 30.67 15.45
C ILE A 1101 -35.74 31.96 15.12
N SER A 1102 -35.22 33.10 15.59
CA SER A 1102 -35.82 34.42 15.36
C SER A 1102 -34.88 35.34 14.58
N GLY A 1103 -35.46 36.30 13.84
CA GLY A 1103 -34.74 37.13 12.88
C GLY A 1103 -34.76 36.56 11.45
N ILE A 1104 -34.85 37.45 10.47
CA ILE A 1104 -34.86 37.10 9.03
C ILE A 1104 -33.70 37.83 8.36
N CYS A 1105 -32.82 37.06 7.73
CA CYS A 1105 -31.65 37.60 7.05
C CYS A 1105 -31.97 38.04 5.61
N PRO A 1106 -31.50 39.23 5.20
CA PRO A 1106 -31.68 39.72 3.83
C PRO A 1106 -30.77 38.95 2.87
N HIS A 1107 -31.18 38.80 1.60
CA HIS A 1107 -30.34 38.24 0.53
C HIS A 1107 -29.14 39.13 0.15
N SER A 1108 -29.19 40.43 0.46
CA SER A 1108 -28.13 41.38 0.11
C SER A 1108 -26.96 41.34 1.09
N PHE A 1109 -25.77 41.03 0.59
CA PHE A 1109 -24.51 41.05 1.35
C PHE A 1109 -24.21 42.43 1.98
N ALA A 1110 -24.70 43.52 1.39
CA ALA A 1110 -24.49 44.88 1.91
C ALA A 1110 -25.29 45.19 3.19
N LEU A 1111 -26.32 44.39 3.51
CA LEU A 1111 -27.21 44.60 4.65
C LEU A 1111 -27.03 43.56 5.77
N CYS A 1112 -26.15 42.57 5.57
CA CYS A 1112 -25.99 41.45 6.51
C CYS A 1112 -25.44 41.88 7.88
N ALA A 1113 -24.62 42.94 7.92
CA ALA A 1113 -23.97 43.42 9.15
C ALA A 1113 -24.95 44.16 10.08
N SER A 1114 -25.99 44.78 9.51
CA SER A 1114 -27.04 45.53 10.25
C SER A 1114 -28.22 44.66 10.69
N SER A 1115 -28.26 43.38 10.31
CA SER A 1115 -29.32 42.43 10.66
C SER A 1115 -28.77 41.32 11.54
N GLN A 1116 -29.53 40.90 12.54
CA GLN A 1116 -29.14 39.86 13.50
C GLN A 1116 -30.21 38.75 13.51
N TRP A 1117 -29.79 37.55 13.87
CA TRP A 1117 -30.66 36.41 14.11
C TRP A 1117 -30.24 35.70 15.40
N GLU A 1118 -31.22 35.07 16.04
CA GLU A 1118 -31.07 34.39 17.32
C GLU A 1118 -31.53 32.93 17.19
N LEU A 1119 -30.80 32.03 17.81
CA LEU A 1119 -31.13 30.62 17.99
C LEU A 1119 -31.30 30.33 19.48
N THR A 1120 -32.41 29.72 19.89
CA THR A 1120 -32.56 29.10 21.20
C THR A 1120 -32.70 27.59 21.06
N ALA A 1121 -32.00 26.83 21.90
CA ALA A 1121 -32.00 25.37 21.88
C ALA A 1121 -31.87 24.78 23.29
N ASN A 1122 -32.42 23.58 23.50
CA ASN A 1122 -32.29 22.82 24.73
C ASN A 1122 -31.30 21.68 24.53
N LEU A 1123 -30.32 21.55 25.41
CA LEU A 1123 -29.30 20.49 25.41
C LEU A 1123 -29.52 19.56 26.59
N THR A 1124 -29.61 18.26 26.34
CA THR A 1124 -29.75 17.24 27.39
C THR A 1124 -29.01 15.97 26.98
N ASP A 1125 -28.46 15.25 27.95
CA ASP A 1125 -27.86 13.93 27.76
C ASP A 1125 -28.72 12.80 28.37
N GLY A 1126 -29.98 13.11 28.70
CA GLY A 1126 -30.98 12.13 29.12
C GLY A 1126 -30.92 11.74 30.60
N VAL A 1127 -31.78 10.79 31.00
CA VAL A 1127 -32.02 10.44 32.42
C VAL A 1127 -30.84 9.72 33.09
N ASN A 1128 -29.99 9.08 32.31
CA ASN A 1128 -28.78 8.39 32.77
C ASN A 1128 -27.49 9.14 32.38
N GLY A 1129 -27.62 10.38 31.87
CA GLY A 1129 -26.51 11.18 31.39
C GLY A 1129 -25.64 11.76 32.50
N THR A 1130 -24.37 12.05 32.19
CA THR A 1130 -23.39 12.60 33.16
C THR A 1130 -23.45 14.13 33.39
N GLY A 1131 -24.32 14.82 32.65
CA GLY A 1131 -24.46 16.27 32.54
C GLY A 1131 -23.52 16.90 31.52
N ILE A 1132 -23.97 17.97 30.87
CA ILE A 1132 -23.14 18.78 29.95
C ILE A 1132 -22.00 19.47 30.71
N GLU A 1133 -20.76 19.26 30.27
CA GLU A 1133 -19.55 19.87 30.84
C GLU A 1133 -19.16 21.17 30.13
N ARG A 1134 -19.14 21.16 28.78
CA ARG A 1134 -18.73 22.34 27.99
C ARG A 1134 -19.43 22.41 26.65
N ILE A 1135 -19.64 23.63 26.16
CA ILE A 1135 -20.18 23.91 24.81
C ILE A 1135 -19.17 24.80 24.08
N THR A 1136 -18.83 24.46 22.84
CA THR A 1136 -17.81 25.16 22.03
C THR A 1136 -18.36 25.52 20.66
N LEU A 1137 -18.13 26.76 20.21
CA LEU A 1137 -18.48 27.23 18.87
C LEU A 1137 -17.50 26.65 17.85
N ARG A 1138 -18.01 25.92 16.87
CA ARG A 1138 -17.24 25.26 15.80
C ARG A 1138 -17.43 25.94 14.45
N GLU A 1139 -18.59 26.56 14.23
CA GLU A 1139 -18.92 27.34 13.04
C GLU A 1139 -19.86 28.47 13.47
N GLY A 1140 -19.67 29.68 12.96
CA GLY A 1140 -20.43 30.86 13.33
C GLY A 1140 -19.56 32.00 13.86
N ASN A 1141 -20.05 33.24 13.80
CA ASN A 1141 -19.35 34.43 14.29
C ASN A 1141 -20.05 35.14 15.47
N GLY A 1142 -21.08 34.50 16.04
CA GLY A 1142 -21.89 35.05 17.13
C GLY A 1142 -21.41 34.65 18.52
N THR A 1143 -22.14 35.11 19.52
CA THR A 1143 -21.92 34.78 20.93
C THR A 1143 -23.08 33.93 21.45
N PHE A 1144 -22.79 32.95 22.31
CA PHE A 1144 -23.83 32.16 22.98
C PHE A 1144 -23.73 32.25 24.50
N ASN A 1145 -24.88 32.14 25.15
CA ASN A 1145 -25.02 32.00 26.59
C ASN A 1145 -25.82 30.73 26.90
N THR A 1146 -25.56 30.12 28.06
CA THR A 1146 -26.21 28.89 28.48
C THR A 1146 -26.74 28.98 29.90
N VAL A 1147 -27.94 28.44 30.15
CA VAL A 1147 -28.58 28.36 31.46
C VAL A 1147 -29.05 26.92 31.70
N THR A 1148 -28.51 26.25 32.71
CA THR A 1148 -28.90 24.88 33.05
C THR A 1148 -29.98 24.86 34.12
N VAL A 1149 -31.05 24.10 33.89
CA VAL A 1149 -32.18 23.90 34.82
C VAL A 1149 -32.40 22.40 35.00
N THR A 1150 -32.57 21.95 36.25
CA THR A 1150 -32.91 20.57 36.56
C THR A 1150 -34.43 20.41 36.55
N GLU A 1151 -34.97 19.60 35.64
CA GLU A 1151 -36.42 19.37 35.54
C GLU A 1151 -36.91 18.30 36.52
N ALA A 1152 -38.22 18.27 36.77
CA ALA A 1152 -38.89 17.30 37.65
C ALA A 1152 -38.82 15.88 37.06
N GLY A 1153 -37.70 15.22 37.29
CA GLY A 1153 -37.34 13.90 36.72
C GLY A 1153 -35.85 13.58 36.81
N GLY A 1154 -34.99 14.51 37.26
CA GLY A 1154 -33.55 14.28 37.47
C GLY A 1154 -32.68 14.53 36.24
N VAL A 1155 -33.27 14.96 35.13
CA VAL A 1155 -32.57 15.32 33.88
C VAL A 1155 -32.12 16.79 33.95
N ASN A 1156 -30.84 17.04 33.68
CA ASN A 1156 -30.30 18.39 33.58
C ASN A 1156 -30.45 18.90 32.13
N VAL A 1157 -31.27 19.92 31.92
CA VAL A 1157 -31.45 20.55 30.60
C VAL A 1157 -30.68 21.86 30.57
N THR A 1158 -29.74 22.00 29.64
CA THR A 1158 -28.98 23.23 29.39
C THR A 1158 -29.60 24.00 28.24
N MET A 1159 -30.30 25.10 28.54
CA MET A 1159 -30.81 26.01 27.53
C MET A 1159 -29.67 26.85 26.97
N LEU A 1160 -29.56 26.91 25.65
CA LEU A 1160 -28.56 27.62 24.86
C LEU A 1160 -29.25 28.75 24.11
N THR A 1161 -28.72 29.97 24.18
CA THR A 1161 -29.14 31.12 23.37
C THR A 1161 -27.93 31.65 22.60
N TYR A 1162 -27.97 31.60 21.27
CA TYR A 1162 -26.91 32.07 20.38
C TYR A 1162 -27.40 33.26 19.55
N ASN A 1163 -26.63 34.34 19.54
CA ASN A 1163 -26.92 35.58 18.82
C ASN A 1163 -25.81 35.90 17.81
N SER A 1164 -26.18 36.18 16.56
CA SER A 1164 -25.22 36.40 15.48
C SER A 1164 -25.73 37.34 14.39
N SER A 1165 -24.80 38.00 13.71
CA SER A 1165 -25.10 38.79 12.52
C SER A 1165 -25.56 37.91 11.36
N CYS A 1166 -26.38 38.46 10.48
CA CYS A 1166 -26.81 37.80 9.25
C CYS A 1166 -25.70 37.59 8.22
N CYS A 1167 -24.47 38.06 8.49
CA CYS A 1167 -23.28 37.70 7.69
C CYS A 1167 -22.78 36.28 7.98
N SER A 1168 -23.23 35.66 9.07
CA SER A 1168 -23.00 34.26 9.39
C SER A 1168 -24.34 33.56 9.57
N GLN A 1169 -24.86 32.97 8.49
CA GLN A 1169 -26.22 32.41 8.47
C GLN A 1169 -26.33 31.02 9.09
N ARG A 1170 -25.21 30.39 9.47
CA ARG A 1170 -25.14 29.07 10.08
C ARG A 1170 -24.32 29.10 11.35
N VAL A 1171 -24.73 28.30 12.33
CA VAL A 1171 -23.98 28.05 13.57
C VAL A 1171 -23.88 26.55 13.84
N VAL A 1172 -22.71 26.13 14.31
CA VAL A 1172 -22.47 24.78 14.82
C VAL A 1172 -21.81 24.90 16.19
N LEU A 1173 -22.45 24.31 17.20
CA LEU A 1173 -21.96 24.23 18.55
C LEU A 1173 -21.76 22.75 18.93
N ALA A 1174 -20.63 22.42 19.54
CA ALA A 1174 -20.35 21.09 20.07
C ALA A 1174 -20.50 21.12 21.59
N ALA A 1175 -21.43 20.31 22.11
CA ALA A 1175 -21.61 20.07 23.54
C ALA A 1175 -20.87 18.79 23.92
N VAL A 1176 -20.13 18.81 25.02
CA VAL A 1176 -19.41 17.66 25.56
C VAL A 1176 -19.96 17.38 26.95
N ASP A 1177 -20.34 16.13 27.21
CA ASP A 1177 -20.71 15.68 28.56
C ASP A 1177 -19.47 15.38 29.43
N ARG A 1178 -19.67 15.04 30.70
CA ARG A 1178 -18.55 14.73 31.61
C ARG A 1178 -17.93 13.34 31.38
N ALA A 1179 -18.54 12.49 30.56
CA ALA A 1179 -17.98 11.22 30.10
C ALA A 1179 -17.10 11.38 28.85
N GLY A 1180 -17.09 12.58 28.25
CA GLY A 1180 -16.31 12.94 27.07
C GLY A 1180 -17.03 12.69 25.75
N ASN A 1181 -18.31 12.31 25.77
CA ASN A 1181 -19.10 12.13 24.54
C ASN A 1181 -19.49 13.50 23.96
N VAL A 1182 -19.51 13.60 22.64
CA VAL A 1182 -19.72 14.87 21.92
C VAL A 1182 -21.05 14.86 21.16
N GLY A 1183 -21.87 15.86 21.43
CA GLY A 1183 -23.14 16.14 20.77
C GLY A 1183 -23.06 17.41 19.91
N ARG A 1184 -23.77 17.44 18.79
CA ARG A 1184 -23.75 18.59 17.85
C ARG A 1184 -25.08 19.33 17.84
N CYS A 1185 -25.04 20.64 18.02
CA CYS A 1185 -26.17 21.53 17.83
C CYS A 1185 -25.97 22.41 16.59
N VAL A 1186 -26.91 22.37 15.65
CA VAL A 1186 -26.84 23.13 14.39
C VAL A 1186 -28.06 24.02 14.27
N GLY A 1187 -27.85 25.28 13.89
CA GLY A 1187 -28.92 26.22 13.57
C GLY A 1187 -28.61 27.04 12.33
N GLN A 1188 -29.65 27.45 11.62
CA GLN A 1188 -29.54 28.24 10.39
C GLN A 1188 -30.58 29.37 10.36
N ALA A 1189 -30.15 30.58 10.02
CA ALA A 1189 -31.01 31.75 9.92
C ALA A 1189 -32.04 31.61 8.79
N ARG A 1190 -33.25 32.12 8.99
CA ARG A 1190 -34.26 32.19 7.93
C ARG A 1190 -33.89 33.29 6.93
N VAL A 1191 -33.97 33.02 5.62
CA VAL A 1191 -33.68 33.99 4.55
C VAL A 1191 -34.96 34.38 3.81
N LEU A 1192 -35.10 35.66 3.47
CA LEU A 1192 -36.29 36.24 2.81
C LEU A 1192 -36.47 35.68 1.39
N SER A 1193 -37.44 34.78 1.14
CA SER A 1193 -37.75 34.31 -0.21
C SER A 1193 -38.52 35.37 -1.02
N THR A 1194 -38.14 35.57 -2.29
CA THR A 1194 -38.90 36.40 -3.24
C THR A 1194 -40.19 35.71 -3.65
N PRO A 1195 -41.37 36.38 -3.62
CA PRO A 1195 -42.61 35.75 -4.04
C PRO A 1195 -42.73 35.74 -5.58
N THR A 1196 -42.88 34.55 -6.17
CA THR A 1196 -43.44 34.38 -7.52
C THR A 1196 -44.97 34.48 -7.47
N PRO A 1197 -45.65 35.14 -8.43
CA PRO A 1197 -47.10 35.28 -8.41
C PRO A 1197 -47.78 33.98 -8.85
N MET A 1198 -48.61 33.40 -7.99
CA MET A 1198 -49.51 32.29 -8.34
C MET A 1198 -50.83 32.83 -8.90
N THR A 1199 -51.13 32.48 -10.15
CA THR A 1199 -52.48 32.51 -10.73
C THR A 1199 -53.30 31.33 -10.20
N VAL A 1200 -54.42 31.62 -9.55
CA VAL A 1200 -55.41 30.64 -9.08
C VAL A 1200 -56.39 30.33 -10.20
N THR A 1201 -56.51 29.06 -10.57
CA THR A 1201 -57.69 28.53 -11.27
C THR A 1201 -58.37 27.49 -10.39
N ASN A 1202 -59.60 27.81 -9.99
CA ASN A 1202 -60.51 26.92 -9.27
C ASN A 1202 -61.07 25.83 -10.20
N SER A 1203 -60.96 24.58 -9.79
CA SER A 1203 -61.95 23.55 -10.15
C SER A 1203 -62.06 22.51 -9.04
N THR A 1204 -63.23 22.50 -8.42
CA THR A 1204 -63.74 21.54 -7.42
C THR A 1204 -64.32 20.29 -8.09
N LEU A 1205 -64.09 19.10 -7.49
CA LEU A 1205 -64.96 17.91 -7.34
C LEU A 1205 -64.06 16.65 -7.28
N ASN A 1206 -64.32 15.56 -6.54
CA ASN A 1206 -65.29 15.18 -5.52
C ASN A 1206 -64.74 13.86 -4.94
N ILE A 1207 -64.77 13.68 -3.62
CA ILE A 1207 -64.45 12.38 -2.99
C ILE A 1207 -65.74 11.56 -2.94
N THR A 1208 -65.71 10.36 -3.50
CA THR A 1208 -66.68 9.30 -3.21
C THR A 1208 -65.94 8.03 -2.82
N THR A 1209 -66.15 7.59 -1.59
CA THR A 1209 -65.83 6.27 -1.06
C THR A 1209 -66.80 5.22 -1.59
N ALA A 1210 -66.29 4.06 -2.03
CA ALA A 1210 -67.05 2.82 -2.08
C ALA A 1210 -66.14 1.62 -1.81
N ALA A 1211 -66.58 0.76 -0.89
CA ALA A 1211 -65.96 -0.50 -0.53
C ALA A 1211 -66.50 -1.67 -1.37
N SER A 1212 -65.64 -2.65 -1.69
CA SER A 1212 -65.80 -4.08 -1.33
C SER A 1212 -65.39 -5.11 -2.42
N THR A 1213 -64.83 -6.21 -1.89
CA THR A 1213 -64.78 -7.61 -2.35
C THR A 1213 -63.86 -8.07 -3.49
N THR A 1214 -62.75 -8.70 -3.06
CA THR A 1214 -62.22 -10.04 -3.41
C THR A 1214 -62.34 -10.62 -4.83
N SER A 1215 -61.20 -11.02 -5.42
CA SER A 1215 -61.01 -12.38 -5.97
C SER A 1215 -59.52 -12.73 -6.16
N HIS A 1216 -59.22 -14.02 -5.99
CA HIS A 1216 -57.91 -14.67 -6.02
C HIS A 1216 -57.23 -14.69 -7.39
N SER A 1217 -55.88 -14.64 -7.41
CA SER A 1217 -54.99 -15.77 -7.75
C SER A 1217 -53.71 -15.34 -8.48
N ARG A 1218 -52.54 -15.51 -7.82
CA ARG A 1218 -51.50 -16.50 -8.14
C ARG A 1218 -50.21 -16.16 -7.38
N LEU A 1219 -49.86 -17.06 -6.47
CA LEU A 1219 -48.55 -17.20 -5.85
C LEU A 1219 -47.59 -17.99 -6.76
N SER A 1220 -46.31 -17.85 -6.41
CA SER A 1220 -45.16 -18.77 -6.58
C SER A 1220 -44.11 -18.24 -7.57
N HIS A 1221 -42.87 -17.92 -7.20
CA HIS A 1221 -41.99 -18.58 -6.24
C HIS A 1221 -41.13 -17.55 -5.49
N GLY A 1222 -41.27 -17.47 -4.17
CA GLY A 1222 -40.51 -16.56 -3.32
C GLY A 1222 -40.64 -16.88 -1.83
N LEU A 1223 -40.80 -18.16 -1.48
CA LEU A 1223 -40.85 -18.62 -0.09
C LEU A 1223 -40.14 -19.98 0.02
N LEU A 1224 -38.81 -19.94 -0.03
CA LEU A 1224 -37.99 -21.04 0.47
C LEU A 1224 -36.76 -20.57 1.28
N ILE A 1225 -36.54 -19.25 1.42
CA ILE A 1225 -35.37 -18.70 2.13
C ILE A 1225 -35.72 -18.17 3.54
N LEU A 1226 -36.98 -17.81 3.83
CA LEU A 1226 -37.39 -17.43 5.20
C LEU A 1226 -37.52 -18.61 6.18
N GLY A 1227 -37.56 -19.86 5.67
CA GLY A 1227 -37.66 -21.06 6.49
C GLY A 1227 -36.33 -21.57 7.05
N LEU A 1228 -35.20 -21.30 6.38
CA LEU A 1228 -33.87 -21.69 6.85
C LEU A 1228 -33.33 -20.75 7.94
N ILE A 1229 -33.73 -19.48 7.94
CA ILE A 1229 -33.26 -18.47 8.90
C ILE A 1229 -33.81 -18.70 10.31
N PHE A 1230 -34.96 -19.37 10.45
CA PHE A 1230 -35.47 -19.78 11.77
C PHE A 1230 -34.86 -21.09 12.30
N LEU A 1231 -34.04 -21.81 11.51
CA LEU A 1231 -33.38 -23.07 11.92
C LEU A 1231 -31.91 -22.91 12.36
N LEU A 1232 -31.25 -21.78 12.08
CA LEU A 1232 -29.90 -21.46 12.59
C LEU A 1232 -29.91 -20.67 13.91
N LEU A 1233 -31.09 -20.27 14.39
CA LEU A 1233 -31.30 -19.61 15.68
C LEU A 1233 -31.73 -20.57 16.80
N LYS A 1234 -31.41 -21.85 16.62
CA LYS A 1234 -31.40 -22.83 17.70
C LYS A 1234 -30.07 -23.57 17.77
#